data_AF-X0QJB1-F1
#
_entry.id   AF-X0QJB1-F1
#
_cell.length_a   1.000
_cell.length_b   1.000
_cell.length_c   1.000
_cell.angle_alpha   90.00
_cell.angle_beta   90.00
_cell.angle_gamma   90.00
#
_symmetry.space_group_name_H-M   'P 1'
#
loop_
_entity.id
_entity.type
_entity.pdbx_description
1 polymer ?
#
loop_
_entity_poly.entity_id
_entity_poly.type
_entity_poly.pdbx_seq_one_letter_code
_entity_poly.pdbx_strand_id
1 'polypeptide(L)'
;MIQLIRKKRVLLSSFILLCLLGFLIGFRTTVAAAETTNSVDWGNNFGNFRVNQDLPARYLKVQLPDQNNQFLQVTPTDQLTLTKDVNTATTFAAYISAPMSSLGYEIKPTLQLQDTKSGKFLTIQNYQKNAKGYFNKVAADTYQVTASAPKANYHERFSITGTGQADTYTISSHLETIRDEWTTSSQTPLAFNPKTGLTSSNTAEAFHFVTAPTAGNLIVTSDTIDNDAVISWKAVQTTDQPNDYSVDPQATVTKQGNRFTAKLPLTAAKQTIAITYNKNPAMTGSLDIKAMSHPGIHVNSAQLDAMKAHIKAKENPWYADYQLLQNSVAYGQSSADYKTNFAEAIGRGDAPSSNNISYLEQAGDAAYFNALQWVITGDATYAKTTANILNTWSNLKVLDGRDRILGAGLNAVKLTTAADILVGYHNGYAGYTTSDLQNFRNMLTNTIYPVLQDAAIPMRANGNWDQAAIEGLISIGIITDNYQIYQQATNYLTDPYINGSLDNYFAPSGQIMESGRDQAHAQLGIGLMTEIFQAAGNQGDDWFSYGNNRLAKAAEWSAKYNLTYQDPNYHPMDNLYHDRGPFSYWTRMDQQTINRGELRPIYEMILAHYGSRPDVDTTWTAKAAQAMRPQGFVNTDNYNFDTLTFYNGPAIQSAPVFKLRTRVEPYYNRTLADPTNTELSYEPYESYFNADKLGTLRVTARQKDADNYQLITNDDGSYAIKDLTNGYYLTVKSNGNVSAEATQITTTEKFKLYANGLGFYGLAPFNQPNRLLETVSTGATNPGQPNLQLVVGDTAFGTTVANQNRFIFMYQTTSNDQ
;
A
#
# COMPACT_ATOMS: atom_id res chain seq x y z
N MET A 1 -8.10 -21.75 64.90
CA MET A 1 -9.04 -22.87 64.67
C MET A 1 -10.43 -22.27 64.66
N ILE A 2 -11.19 -22.55 63.60
CA ILE A 2 -12.65 -22.37 63.51
C ILE A 2 -13.15 -20.90 63.43
N GLN A 3 -13.64 -20.58 62.21
CA GLN A 3 -14.69 -19.61 61.87
C GLN A 3 -14.36 -18.12 62.09
N LEU A 4 -14.59 -17.19 61.14
CA LEU A 4 -15.75 -17.04 60.26
C LEU A 4 -15.29 -16.14 59.08
N ILE A 5 -15.20 -16.65 57.84
CA ILE A 5 -16.16 -16.46 56.74
C ILE A 5 -16.42 -14.98 56.39
N ARG A 6 -15.85 -14.51 55.27
CA ARG A 6 -16.58 -14.03 54.07
C ARG A 6 -15.58 -13.48 53.02
N LYS A 7 -15.22 -14.33 52.04
CA LYS A 7 -15.19 -14.03 50.59
C LYS A 7 -14.61 -15.24 49.83
N LYS A 8 -15.51 -16.13 49.39
CA LYS A 8 -15.32 -17.11 48.32
C LYS A 8 -16.38 -16.82 47.26
N ARG A 9 -15.98 -17.02 45.99
CA ARG A 9 -16.73 -16.88 44.71
C ARG A 9 -16.79 -15.41 44.23
N VAL A 10 -16.17 -15.01 43.12
CA VAL A 10 -16.01 -15.67 41.82
C VAL A 10 -14.65 -15.27 41.18
N LEU A 11 -13.80 -16.25 40.87
CA LEU A 11 -12.64 -16.14 39.97
C LEU A 11 -12.33 -17.55 39.42
N LEU A 12 -13.13 -17.94 38.43
CA LEU A 12 -12.86 -18.86 37.31
C LEU A 12 -13.00 -17.91 36.11
N SER A 13 -12.08 -17.70 35.18
CA SER A 13 -11.28 -18.60 34.32
C SER A 13 -10.33 -17.61 33.60
N SER A 14 -9.04 -17.83 33.41
CA SER A 14 -8.51 -18.46 32.20
C SER A 14 -6.99 -18.23 32.20
N PHE A 15 -6.23 -19.12 32.83
CA PHE A 15 -4.80 -19.28 32.62
C PHE A 15 -4.48 -20.72 33.04
N ILE A 16 -3.63 -21.39 32.27
CA ILE A 16 -3.31 -22.84 32.28
C ILE A 16 -4.13 -23.64 31.26
N LEU A 17 -3.68 -23.62 30.00
CA LEU A 17 -3.33 -24.85 29.26
C LEU A 17 -2.47 -24.49 28.03
N LEU A 18 -1.20 -24.14 28.26
CA LEU A 18 -0.17 -24.11 27.21
C LEU A 18 1.04 -24.91 27.70
N CYS A 19 1.50 -25.82 26.83
CA CYS A 19 2.80 -26.49 26.85
C CYS A 19 3.06 -27.49 28.00
N LEU A 20 2.66 -28.75 27.80
CA LEU A 20 3.46 -29.95 28.14
C LEU A 20 2.66 -31.24 27.86
N LEU A 21 2.79 -31.82 26.67
CA LEU A 21 2.81 -33.27 26.43
C LEU A 21 2.99 -33.53 24.91
N GLY A 22 4.26 -33.68 24.51
CA GLY A 22 4.64 -34.37 23.30
C GLY A 22 4.91 -35.86 23.58
N PHE A 23 4.75 -36.67 22.53
CA PHE A 23 5.07 -38.11 22.39
C PHE A 23 4.05 -39.13 22.96
N LEU A 24 3.22 -39.74 22.10
CA LEU A 24 3.48 -41.02 21.40
C LEU A 24 2.21 -41.55 20.67
N ILE A 25 2.37 -41.77 19.37
CA ILE A 25 1.76 -42.80 18.50
C ILE A 25 0.25 -42.76 18.23
N GLY A 26 -0.08 -42.44 16.99
CA GLY A 26 -1.37 -42.74 16.36
C GLY A 26 -1.49 -42.07 14.98
N PHE A 27 -0.73 -42.55 13.99
CA PHE A 27 -0.89 -42.18 12.58
C PHE A 27 -2.36 -42.32 12.16
N ARG A 28 -3.04 -41.20 12.00
CA ARG A 28 -4.11 -41.02 11.01
C ARG A 28 -3.94 -39.63 10.42
N THR A 29 -3.24 -39.60 9.30
CA THR A 29 -3.28 -38.53 8.31
C THR A 29 -4.72 -38.36 7.84
N THR A 30 -5.48 -37.49 8.47
CA THR A 30 -6.59 -36.82 7.79
C THR A 30 -6.04 -35.52 7.25
N VAL A 31 -5.38 -35.65 6.09
CA VAL A 31 -5.22 -34.55 5.15
C VAL A 31 -6.62 -33.99 4.93
N ALA A 32 -6.85 -32.76 5.40
CA ALA A 32 -8.06 -32.02 5.09
C ALA A 32 -8.24 -32.04 3.57
N ALA A 33 -9.46 -32.35 3.13
CA ALA A 33 -9.80 -32.47 1.72
C ALA A 33 -9.34 -31.23 0.95
N ALA A 34 -8.24 -31.38 0.21
CA ALA A 34 -7.83 -30.48 -0.84
C ALA A 34 -8.79 -30.72 -2.01
N GLU A 35 -9.87 -29.94 -2.08
CA GLU A 35 -10.70 -29.89 -3.28
C GLU A 35 -10.11 -28.88 -4.26
N THR A 36 -9.78 -29.45 -5.40
CA THR A 36 -8.76 -29.06 -6.35
C THR A 36 -9.35 -28.23 -7.49
N THR A 37 -8.72 -27.12 -7.85
CA THR A 37 -8.70 -26.65 -9.24
C THR A 37 -7.75 -27.50 -10.12
N ASN A 38 -7.14 -28.56 -9.57
CA ASN A 38 -6.15 -29.46 -10.19
C ASN A 38 -6.65 -30.36 -11.35
N SER A 39 -7.71 -30.02 -12.08
CA SER A 39 -8.12 -30.84 -13.25
C SER A 39 -7.85 -30.18 -14.60
N VAL A 40 -7.28 -28.96 -14.62
CA VAL A 40 -7.07 -28.20 -15.85
C VAL A 40 -5.63 -27.75 -16.00
N ASP A 41 -4.83 -28.58 -16.66
CA ASP A 41 -3.48 -28.24 -17.14
C ASP A 41 -3.54 -27.60 -18.54
N TRP A 42 -4.33 -26.52 -18.67
CA TRP A 42 -4.36 -25.71 -19.89
C TRP A 42 -3.48 -24.47 -19.79
N GLY A 43 -2.87 -24.24 -18.62
CA GLY A 43 -2.06 -23.06 -18.38
C GLY A 43 -0.93 -22.94 -19.40
N ASN A 44 -0.66 -21.72 -19.83
CA ASN A 44 0.57 -21.46 -20.55
C ASN A 44 1.74 -21.67 -19.57
N ASN A 45 2.88 -22.16 -20.08
CA ASN A 45 4.10 -22.34 -19.29
C ASN A 45 5.26 -21.57 -19.92
N PHE A 46 5.14 -20.25 -19.94
CA PHE A 46 6.13 -19.34 -20.51
C PHE A 46 7.11 -18.77 -19.47
N GLY A 47 7.11 -19.29 -18.23
CA GLY A 47 8.01 -18.86 -17.16
C GLY A 47 7.71 -17.46 -16.59
N ASN A 48 6.56 -16.89 -16.92
CA ASN A 48 6.16 -15.55 -16.52
C ASN A 48 4.65 -15.53 -16.27
N PHE A 49 4.26 -15.21 -15.04
CA PHE A 49 2.86 -15.21 -14.62
C PHE A 49 2.00 -14.35 -15.52
N ARG A 50 2.48 -13.15 -15.84
CA ARG A 50 1.75 -12.17 -16.64
C ARG A 50 1.51 -12.67 -18.07
N VAL A 51 2.58 -13.07 -18.76
CA VAL A 51 2.45 -13.59 -20.14
C VAL A 51 1.55 -14.84 -20.15
N ASN A 52 1.60 -15.65 -19.09
CA ASN A 52 0.76 -16.83 -18.97
C ASN A 52 -0.73 -16.49 -18.86
N GLN A 53 -1.09 -15.49 -18.04
CA GLN A 53 -2.48 -15.09 -17.84
C GLN A 53 -3.03 -14.17 -18.94
N ASP A 54 -2.19 -13.39 -19.61
CA ASP A 54 -2.61 -12.41 -20.62
C ASP A 54 -2.76 -13.03 -22.02
N LEU A 55 -2.29 -14.26 -22.22
CA LEU A 55 -2.45 -15.01 -23.47
C LEU A 55 -3.46 -16.16 -23.31
N PRO A 56 -4.34 -16.39 -24.30
CA PRO A 56 -5.34 -17.43 -24.19
C PRO A 56 -4.69 -18.81 -24.14
N ALA A 57 -5.06 -19.62 -23.15
CA ALA A 57 -4.73 -21.03 -23.08
C ALA A 57 -5.29 -21.77 -24.32
N ARG A 58 -6.56 -21.51 -24.65
CA ARG A 58 -7.26 -22.14 -25.78
C ARG A 58 -8.46 -21.32 -26.27
N TYR A 59 -8.95 -21.65 -27.46
CA TYR A 59 -10.22 -21.14 -28.00
C TYR A 59 -11.26 -22.26 -27.96
N LEU A 60 -12.46 -21.95 -27.49
CA LEU A 60 -13.50 -22.95 -27.27
C LEU A 60 -14.91 -22.40 -27.48
N LYS A 61 -15.86 -23.31 -27.72
CA LYS A 61 -17.31 -23.07 -27.57
C LYS A 61 -17.78 -23.81 -26.32
N VAL A 62 -18.72 -23.21 -25.59
CA VAL A 62 -19.30 -23.80 -24.38
C VAL A 62 -20.63 -24.45 -24.75
N GLN A 63 -20.74 -25.76 -24.56
CA GLN A 63 -21.91 -26.58 -24.88
C GLN A 63 -22.57 -27.13 -23.61
N LEU A 64 -23.89 -27.18 -23.59
CA LEU A 64 -24.66 -27.82 -22.52
C LEU A 64 -24.96 -29.29 -22.91
N PRO A 65 -24.49 -30.28 -22.13
CA PRO A 65 -24.67 -31.70 -22.44
C PRO A 65 -26.14 -32.14 -22.37
N ASP A 66 -26.91 -31.64 -21.40
CA ASP A 66 -28.24 -32.15 -21.08
C ASP A 66 -29.38 -31.40 -21.82
N GLN A 67 -29.08 -30.29 -22.49
CA GLN A 67 -30.07 -29.46 -23.21
C GLN A 67 -29.96 -29.59 -24.74
N ASN A 68 -30.06 -30.82 -25.27
CA ASN A 68 -30.11 -31.09 -26.72
C ASN A 68 -28.92 -30.49 -27.53
N ASN A 69 -27.68 -30.56 -27.00
CA ASN A 69 -26.48 -30.08 -27.69
C ASN A 69 -26.47 -28.57 -28.03
N GLN A 70 -27.08 -27.73 -27.20
CA GLN A 70 -27.05 -26.27 -27.38
C GLN A 70 -25.74 -25.65 -26.89
N PHE A 71 -25.36 -24.54 -27.52
CA PHE A 71 -24.15 -23.78 -27.20
C PHE A 71 -24.49 -22.41 -26.65
N LEU A 72 -23.61 -21.87 -25.78
CA LEU A 72 -23.68 -20.48 -25.34
C LEU A 72 -23.46 -19.52 -26.51
N GLN A 73 -24.27 -18.47 -26.53
CA GLN A 73 -24.19 -17.36 -27.47
C GLN A 73 -24.31 -16.04 -26.71
N VAL A 74 -23.39 -15.11 -26.98
CA VAL A 74 -23.44 -13.74 -26.49
C VAL A 74 -24.29 -12.90 -27.43
N THR A 75 -25.30 -12.22 -26.88
CA THR A 75 -26.16 -11.31 -27.65
C THR A 75 -25.50 -9.93 -27.83
N PRO A 76 -26.00 -9.07 -28.73
CA PRO A 76 -25.52 -7.69 -28.86
C PRO A 76 -25.66 -6.82 -27.59
N THR A 77 -26.43 -7.28 -26.60
CA THR A 77 -26.62 -6.62 -25.29
C THR A 77 -25.79 -7.28 -24.18
N ASP A 78 -24.74 -8.00 -24.55
CA ASP A 78 -23.81 -8.72 -23.66
C ASP A 78 -24.47 -9.85 -22.83
N GLN A 79 -25.68 -10.30 -23.17
CA GLN A 79 -26.39 -11.37 -22.45
C GLN A 79 -26.02 -12.75 -23.00
N LEU A 80 -26.08 -13.78 -22.16
CA LEU A 80 -25.86 -15.17 -22.57
C LEU A 80 -27.19 -15.88 -22.88
N THR A 81 -27.32 -16.38 -24.11
CA THR A 81 -28.43 -17.20 -24.59
C THR A 81 -27.93 -18.55 -25.12
N LEU A 82 -28.85 -19.42 -25.58
CA LEU A 82 -28.51 -20.69 -26.21
C LEU A 82 -28.83 -20.68 -27.71
N THR A 83 -27.98 -21.35 -28.49
CA THR A 83 -28.23 -21.65 -29.91
C THR A 83 -27.93 -23.12 -30.21
N LYS A 84 -28.67 -23.70 -31.15
CA LYS A 84 -28.36 -25.03 -31.71
C LYS A 84 -27.39 -24.96 -32.89
N ASP A 85 -27.25 -23.79 -33.51
CA ASP A 85 -26.34 -23.60 -34.64
C ASP A 85 -24.95 -23.23 -34.13
N VAL A 86 -24.02 -24.20 -34.26
CA VAL A 86 -22.61 -24.05 -33.89
C VAL A 86 -21.95 -22.85 -34.56
N ASN A 87 -22.40 -22.40 -35.73
CA ASN A 87 -21.83 -21.23 -36.42
C ASN A 87 -22.20 -19.91 -35.74
N THR A 88 -23.37 -19.87 -35.09
CA THR A 88 -23.85 -18.70 -34.34
C THR A 88 -23.40 -18.72 -32.87
N ALA A 89 -22.89 -19.85 -32.39
CA ALA A 89 -22.35 -20.00 -31.05
C ALA A 89 -21.09 -19.15 -30.84
N THR A 90 -20.96 -18.54 -29.66
CA THR A 90 -19.80 -17.70 -29.34
C THR A 90 -18.54 -18.53 -29.22
N THR A 91 -17.48 -18.08 -29.89
CA THR A 91 -16.12 -18.57 -29.63
C THR A 91 -15.52 -17.73 -28.50
N PHE A 92 -15.13 -18.40 -27.43
CA PHE A 92 -14.46 -17.81 -26.29
C PHE A 92 -12.96 -18.07 -26.34
N ALA A 93 -12.17 -17.02 -26.06
CA ALA A 93 -10.78 -17.17 -25.67
C ALA A 93 -10.75 -17.47 -24.16
N ALA A 94 -10.18 -18.62 -23.79
CA ALA A 94 -10.08 -19.08 -22.42
C ALA A 94 -8.67 -18.82 -21.88
N TYR A 95 -8.59 -18.20 -20.71
CA TYR A 95 -7.35 -17.81 -20.04
C TYR A 95 -7.26 -18.51 -18.68
N ILE A 96 -6.03 -18.81 -18.25
CA ILE A 96 -5.77 -19.45 -16.96
C ILE A 96 -4.78 -18.58 -16.20
N SER A 97 -5.24 -17.99 -15.09
CA SER A 97 -4.33 -17.36 -14.11
C SER A 97 -3.97 -18.40 -13.08
N ALA A 98 -2.73 -18.86 -13.06
CA ALA A 98 -2.22 -19.81 -12.07
C ALA A 98 -0.95 -19.26 -11.43
N PRO A 99 -0.79 -19.38 -10.09
CA PRO A 99 0.43 -18.95 -9.42
C PRO A 99 1.62 -19.80 -9.89
N MET A 100 2.81 -19.23 -9.86
CA MET A 100 4.04 -19.91 -10.27
C MET A 100 4.76 -20.63 -9.13
N SER A 101 4.34 -20.43 -7.88
CA SER A 101 4.96 -21.05 -6.72
C SER A 101 4.50 -22.51 -6.58
N SER A 102 5.20 -23.28 -5.75
CA SER A 102 4.93 -24.70 -5.48
C SER A 102 4.78 -25.00 -3.99
N LEU A 103 4.53 -23.98 -3.17
CA LEU A 103 4.43 -24.06 -1.71
C LEU A 103 3.03 -24.46 -1.23
N GLY A 104 2.02 -24.43 -2.10
CA GLY A 104 0.76 -25.17 -1.91
C GLY A 104 -0.37 -24.45 -1.16
N TYR A 105 -0.18 -23.19 -0.76
CA TYR A 105 -1.21 -22.31 -0.16
C TYR A 105 -1.36 -20.99 -0.95
N GLU A 106 -1.11 -21.04 -2.26
CA GLU A 106 -1.16 -19.88 -3.14
C GLU A 106 -2.59 -19.54 -3.62
N ILE A 107 -2.72 -18.40 -4.31
CA ILE A 107 -3.94 -18.01 -5.04
C ILE A 107 -4.36 -19.17 -5.96
N LYS A 108 -5.59 -19.67 -5.82
CA LYS A 108 -6.05 -20.79 -6.65
C LYS A 108 -6.06 -20.41 -8.14
N PRO A 109 -5.73 -21.36 -9.05
CA PRO A 109 -5.93 -21.16 -10.47
C PRO A 109 -7.37 -20.74 -10.80
N THR A 110 -7.54 -19.81 -11.73
CA THR A 110 -8.88 -19.36 -12.18
C THR A 110 -8.98 -19.33 -13.69
N LEU A 111 -10.19 -19.51 -14.20
CA LEU A 111 -10.56 -19.42 -15.61
C LEU A 111 -11.14 -18.04 -15.90
N GLN A 112 -10.72 -17.43 -17.00
CA GLN A 112 -11.42 -16.29 -17.59
C GLN A 112 -11.86 -16.62 -19.02
N LEU A 113 -13.04 -16.13 -19.41
CA LEU A 113 -13.60 -16.35 -20.74
C LEU A 113 -13.89 -15.01 -21.40
N GLN A 114 -13.24 -14.75 -22.54
CA GLN A 114 -13.45 -13.55 -23.34
C GLN A 114 -14.22 -13.91 -24.61
N ASP A 115 -15.30 -13.18 -24.91
CA ASP A 115 -15.94 -13.25 -26.23
C ASP A 115 -14.99 -12.66 -27.27
N THR A 116 -14.56 -13.50 -28.21
CA THR A 116 -13.61 -13.11 -29.27
C THR A 116 -14.14 -12.03 -30.21
N LYS A 117 -15.46 -11.85 -30.30
CA LYS A 117 -16.07 -10.84 -31.17
C LYS A 117 -16.07 -9.46 -30.53
N SER A 118 -16.51 -9.36 -29.28
CA SER A 118 -16.57 -8.07 -28.56
C SER A 118 -15.27 -7.70 -27.85
N GLY A 119 -14.40 -8.68 -27.58
CA GLY A 119 -13.22 -8.50 -26.73
C GLY A 119 -13.55 -8.37 -25.24
N LYS A 120 -14.79 -8.58 -24.82
CA LYS A 120 -15.23 -8.45 -23.43
C LYS A 120 -15.20 -9.79 -22.70
N PHE A 121 -14.90 -9.74 -21.41
CA PHE A 121 -14.87 -10.90 -20.52
C PHE A 121 -16.23 -11.17 -19.89
N LEU A 122 -16.49 -12.45 -19.61
CA LEU A 122 -17.60 -12.86 -18.77
C LEU A 122 -17.43 -12.32 -17.35
N THR A 123 -18.50 -11.79 -16.77
CA THR A 123 -18.47 -11.14 -15.46
C THR A 123 -19.79 -11.25 -14.71
N ILE A 124 -19.70 -11.31 -13.38
CA ILE A 124 -20.84 -11.13 -12.45
C ILE A 124 -21.04 -9.67 -12.02
N GLN A 125 -20.09 -8.78 -12.32
CA GLN A 125 -20.15 -7.36 -11.99
C GLN A 125 -20.98 -6.58 -13.02
N ASN A 126 -21.64 -5.53 -12.55
CA ASN A 126 -22.49 -4.68 -13.36
C ASN A 126 -21.75 -3.44 -13.86
N TYR A 127 -21.34 -3.47 -15.13
CA TYR A 127 -20.67 -2.36 -15.80
C TYR A 127 -21.64 -1.35 -16.46
N GLN A 128 -22.95 -1.44 -16.21
CA GLN A 128 -23.92 -0.49 -16.78
C GLN A 128 -23.92 0.84 -16.01
N LYS A 129 -23.77 1.96 -16.73
CA LYS A 129 -23.65 3.33 -16.18
C LYS A 129 -24.77 3.79 -15.23
N ASN A 130 -25.96 3.18 -15.28
CA ASN A 130 -27.14 3.59 -14.50
C ASN A 130 -27.75 2.45 -13.66
N ALA A 131 -26.96 1.40 -13.38
CA ALA A 131 -27.45 0.25 -12.64
C ALA A 131 -27.74 0.56 -11.16
N LYS A 132 -28.69 -0.17 -10.57
CA LYS A 132 -29.07 -0.04 -9.15
C LYS A 132 -28.13 -0.74 -8.17
N GLY A 133 -27.07 -1.42 -8.64
CA GLY A 133 -26.14 -2.13 -7.77
C GLY A 133 -24.89 -2.65 -8.50
N TYR A 134 -23.83 -2.91 -7.71
CA TYR A 134 -22.51 -3.32 -8.20
C TYR A 134 -22.50 -4.69 -8.92
N PHE A 135 -23.36 -5.62 -8.51
CA PHE A 135 -23.47 -6.95 -9.11
C PHE A 135 -24.67 -7.06 -10.05
N ASN A 136 -24.57 -7.93 -11.06
CA ASN A 136 -25.67 -8.29 -11.95
C ASN A 136 -26.68 -9.17 -11.21
N LYS A 137 -27.56 -8.59 -10.39
CA LYS A 137 -28.64 -9.33 -9.68
C LYS A 137 -29.94 -9.29 -10.49
N VAL A 138 -30.51 -10.47 -10.78
CA VAL A 138 -31.83 -10.61 -11.43
C VAL A 138 -32.93 -11.02 -10.46
N ALA A 139 -32.56 -11.53 -9.28
CA ALA A 139 -33.42 -11.75 -8.11
C ALA A 139 -32.56 -11.63 -6.83
N ALA A 140 -33.17 -11.75 -5.64
CA ALA A 140 -32.49 -11.55 -4.35
C ALA A 140 -31.17 -12.35 -4.22
N ASP A 141 -31.17 -13.61 -4.66
CA ASP A 141 -30.03 -14.53 -4.56
C ASP A 141 -29.60 -15.09 -5.93
N THR A 142 -30.01 -14.43 -7.02
CA THR A 142 -29.72 -14.88 -8.39
C THR A 142 -28.84 -13.87 -9.10
N TYR A 143 -27.58 -14.27 -9.30
CA TYR A 143 -26.54 -13.50 -9.98
C TYR A 143 -26.46 -13.93 -11.43
N GLN A 144 -26.38 -12.98 -12.35
CA GLN A 144 -26.29 -13.22 -13.77
C GLN A 144 -24.89 -12.95 -14.29
N VAL A 145 -24.40 -13.85 -15.13
CA VAL A 145 -23.15 -13.66 -15.88
C VAL A 145 -23.47 -12.99 -17.22
N THR A 146 -22.72 -11.92 -17.52
CA THR A 146 -22.80 -11.18 -18.79
C THR A 146 -21.42 -11.09 -19.43
N ALA A 147 -21.31 -10.84 -20.72
CA ALA A 147 -20.05 -10.59 -21.43
C ALA A 147 -19.77 -9.08 -21.53
N SER A 148 -19.74 -8.38 -20.40
CA SER A 148 -19.72 -6.91 -20.37
C SER A 148 -18.39 -6.30 -19.88
N ALA A 149 -17.49 -7.09 -19.29
CA ALA A 149 -16.28 -6.57 -18.68
C ALA A 149 -15.20 -6.24 -19.73
N PRO A 150 -14.61 -5.04 -19.71
CA PRO A 150 -13.57 -4.65 -20.67
C PRO A 150 -12.21 -5.33 -20.41
N LYS A 151 -11.99 -5.82 -19.18
CA LYS A 151 -10.76 -6.50 -18.75
C LYS A 151 -11.11 -7.54 -17.70
N ALA A 152 -10.32 -8.61 -17.62
CA ALA A 152 -10.42 -9.54 -16.51
C ALA A 152 -9.79 -8.96 -15.24
N ASN A 153 -10.63 -8.56 -14.28
CA ASN A 153 -10.24 -8.37 -12.89
C ASN A 153 -10.74 -9.59 -12.09
N TYR A 154 -10.94 -9.45 -10.78
CA TYR A 154 -11.34 -10.56 -9.93
C TYR A 154 -12.74 -11.13 -10.25
N HIS A 155 -13.73 -10.30 -10.61
CA HIS A 155 -15.11 -10.75 -10.89
C HIS A 155 -15.29 -11.44 -12.25
N GLU A 156 -14.26 -11.42 -13.07
CA GLU A 156 -14.18 -12.12 -14.35
C GLU A 156 -13.44 -13.46 -14.24
N ARG A 157 -13.01 -13.83 -13.02
CA ARG A 157 -12.31 -15.07 -12.71
C ARG A 157 -13.26 -16.08 -12.09
N PHE A 158 -13.43 -17.21 -12.77
CA PHE A 158 -14.29 -18.31 -12.37
C PHE A 158 -13.46 -19.51 -11.93
N SER A 159 -14.01 -20.32 -11.03
CA SER A 159 -13.45 -21.63 -10.72
C SER A 159 -14.05 -22.68 -11.65
N ILE A 160 -13.27 -23.71 -11.98
CA ILE A 160 -13.76 -24.86 -12.72
C ILE A 160 -13.35 -26.16 -12.04
N THR A 161 -14.25 -27.14 -12.09
CA THR A 161 -14.03 -28.49 -11.55
C THR A 161 -14.38 -29.53 -12.60
N GLY A 162 -13.45 -30.42 -12.92
CA GLY A 162 -13.69 -31.51 -13.87
C GLY A 162 -14.73 -32.49 -13.34
N THR A 163 -15.60 -32.98 -14.22
CA THR A 163 -16.66 -33.93 -13.85
C THR A 163 -16.23 -35.39 -13.94
N GLY A 164 -14.97 -35.65 -14.33
CA GLY A 164 -14.45 -36.98 -14.68
C GLY A 164 -14.66 -37.36 -16.14
N GLN A 165 -15.47 -36.61 -16.90
CA GLN A 165 -15.59 -36.74 -18.35
C GLN A 165 -14.63 -35.77 -19.07
N ALA A 166 -14.04 -36.22 -20.17
CA ALA A 166 -13.11 -35.41 -20.97
C ALA A 166 -13.78 -34.11 -21.45
N ASP A 167 -13.05 -33.00 -21.29
CA ASP A 167 -13.48 -31.64 -21.65
C ASP A 167 -14.82 -31.18 -21.03
N THR A 168 -15.26 -31.81 -19.94
CA THR A 168 -16.50 -31.45 -19.24
C THR A 168 -16.22 -30.94 -17.83
N TYR A 169 -16.72 -29.75 -17.53
CA TYR A 169 -16.45 -29.02 -16.30
C TYR A 169 -17.70 -28.40 -15.71
N THR A 170 -17.77 -28.29 -14.39
CA THR A 170 -18.67 -27.33 -13.76
C THR A 170 -17.94 -25.98 -13.65
N ILE A 171 -18.70 -24.89 -13.76
CA ILE A 171 -18.19 -23.53 -13.58
C ILE A 171 -18.81 -22.95 -12.31
N SER A 172 -18.00 -22.33 -11.46
CA SER A 172 -18.45 -21.66 -10.25
C SER A 172 -17.91 -20.24 -10.17
N SER A 173 -18.66 -19.38 -9.49
CA SER A 173 -18.28 -18.01 -9.18
C SER A 173 -18.27 -17.81 -7.67
N HIS A 174 -17.42 -16.90 -7.21
CA HIS A 174 -17.42 -16.39 -5.84
C HIS A 174 -18.60 -15.45 -5.55
N LEU A 175 -19.46 -15.12 -6.52
CA LEU A 175 -20.63 -14.25 -6.37
C LEU A 175 -20.30 -12.89 -5.72
N GLU A 176 -21.19 -12.38 -4.86
CA GLU A 176 -21.00 -11.16 -4.09
C GLU A 176 -20.00 -11.30 -2.94
N THR A 177 -19.31 -12.44 -2.80
CA THR A 177 -18.38 -12.57 -1.68
C THR A 177 -17.34 -11.48 -1.76
N ILE A 178 -17.42 -10.62 -0.75
CA ILE A 178 -16.44 -9.59 -0.47
C ILE A 178 -15.16 -10.34 -0.09
N ARG A 179 -14.00 -9.87 -0.56
CA ARG A 179 -12.66 -10.44 -0.30
C ARG A 179 -12.47 -10.89 1.15
N ASP A 180 -12.96 -10.05 2.05
CA ASP A 180 -12.81 -10.12 3.50
C ASP A 180 -13.66 -11.21 4.18
N GLU A 181 -14.58 -11.83 3.44
CA GLU A 181 -15.49 -12.89 3.90
C GLU A 181 -15.21 -14.23 3.22
N TRP A 182 -14.10 -14.34 2.50
CA TRP A 182 -13.80 -15.52 1.72
C TRP A 182 -13.57 -16.74 2.62
N THR A 183 -14.41 -17.76 2.42
CA THR A 183 -14.25 -19.10 2.99
C THR A 183 -14.18 -20.10 1.83
N THR A 184 -13.55 -21.26 2.03
CA THR A 184 -13.44 -22.30 0.99
C THR A 184 -14.80 -22.83 0.51
N SER A 185 -15.88 -22.57 1.25
CA SER A 185 -17.29 -22.85 0.92
C SER A 185 -17.98 -21.80 0.04
N SER A 186 -17.29 -20.76 -0.43
CA SER A 186 -17.88 -19.59 -1.12
C SER A 186 -18.13 -19.73 -2.63
N GLN A 187 -17.76 -20.86 -3.25
CA GLN A 187 -17.94 -21.05 -4.69
C GLN A 187 -19.35 -21.52 -5.00
N THR A 188 -20.13 -20.68 -5.68
CA THR A 188 -21.49 -21.03 -6.11
C THR A 188 -21.48 -21.53 -7.56
N PRO A 189 -22.02 -22.72 -7.82
CA PRO A 189 -22.14 -23.22 -9.18
C PRO A 189 -22.99 -22.32 -10.07
N LEU A 190 -22.66 -22.31 -11.35
CA LEU A 190 -23.45 -21.65 -12.39
C LEU A 190 -24.26 -22.67 -13.17
N ALA A 191 -25.46 -22.27 -13.59
CA ALA A 191 -26.33 -23.03 -14.48
C ALA A 191 -27.03 -22.08 -15.46
N PHE A 192 -27.39 -22.58 -16.63
CA PHE A 192 -28.16 -21.85 -17.62
C PHE A 192 -29.65 -21.91 -17.31
N ASN A 193 -30.27 -20.73 -17.28
CA ASN A 193 -31.70 -20.56 -17.13
C ASN A 193 -32.28 -19.93 -18.42
N PRO A 194 -33.31 -20.50 -19.03
CA PRO A 194 -33.90 -19.96 -20.27
C PRO A 194 -34.40 -18.51 -20.19
N LYS A 195 -34.71 -18.00 -18.99
CA LYS A 195 -35.19 -16.63 -18.78
C LYS A 195 -34.07 -15.65 -18.44
N THR A 196 -33.06 -16.09 -17.69
CA THR A 196 -32.03 -15.23 -17.10
C THR A 196 -30.62 -15.50 -17.63
N GLY A 197 -30.45 -16.43 -18.57
CA GLY A 197 -29.14 -16.80 -19.10
C GLY A 197 -28.32 -17.60 -18.09
N LEU A 198 -26.99 -17.48 -18.15
CA LEU A 198 -26.09 -18.13 -17.20
C LEU A 198 -26.17 -17.42 -15.84
N THR A 199 -26.61 -18.12 -14.79
CA THR A 199 -26.82 -17.55 -13.46
C THR A 199 -26.30 -18.44 -12.34
N SER A 200 -26.20 -17.89 -11.12
CA SER A 200 -25.99 -18.68 -9.90
C SER A 200 -27.07 -19.76 -9.73
N SER A 201 -26.67 -20.90 -9.19
CA SER A 201 -27.52 -22.09 -9.05
C SER A 201 -27.16 -22.89 -7.81
N ASN A 202 -28.16 -23.57 -7.24
CA ASN A 202 -27.97 -24.53 -6.14
C ASN A 202 -27.49 -25.89 -6.63
N THR A 203 -27.58 -26.15 -7.94
CA THR A 203 -27.13 -27.39 -8.58
C THR A 203 -26.08 -27.06 -9.62
N ALA A 204 -24.94 -27.74 -9.56
CA ALA A 204 -23.91 -27.59 -10.56
C ALA A 204 -24.39 -28.16 -11.91
N GLU A 205 -24.28 -27.34 -12.95
CA GLU A 205 -24.48 -27.79 -14.33
C GLU A 205 -23.13 -28.11 -14.97
N ALA A 206 -23.09 -29.19 -15.73
CA ALA A 206 -21.92 -29.56 -16.50
C ALA A 206 -21.90 -28.79 -17.82
N PHE A 207 -20.72 -28.30 -18.19
CA PHE A 207 -20.47 -27.62 -19.45
C PHE A 207 -19.39 -28.38 -20.21
N HIS A 208 -19.68 -28.75 -21.46
CA HIS A 208 -18.71 -29.36 -22.34
C HIS A 208 -18.00 -28.28 -23.15
N PHE A 209 -16.67 -28.21 -23.06
CA PHE A 209 -15.88 -27.20 -23.74
C PHE A 209 -15.32 -27.77 -25.04
N VAL A 210 -15.94 -27.40 -26.16
CA VAL A 210 -15.58 -27.88 -27.50
C VAL A 210 -14.48 -26.99 -28.07
N THR A 211 -13.33 -27.55 -28.43
CA THR A 211 -12.23 -26.80 -29.06
C THR A 211 -12.73 -26.09 -30.32
N ALA A 212 -12.34 -24.82 -30.48
CA ALA A 212 -12.69 -24.00 -31.62
C ALA A 212 -11.42 -23.43 -32.29
N PRO A 213 -11.45 -23.13 -33.60
CA PRO A 213 -10.39 -22.35 -34.23
C PRO A 213 -10.24 -20.97 -33.56
N THR A 214 -9.03 -20.43 -33.62
CA THR A 214 -8.76 -19.04 -33.24
C THR A 214 -9.65 -18.07 -34.04
N ALA A 215 -10.18 -17.06 -33.36
CA ALA A 215 -11.10 -16.08 -33.92
C ALA A 215 -10.94 -14.72 -33.22
N GLY A 216 -11.44 -13.66 -33.86
CA GLY A 216 -11.44 -12.31 -33.31
C GLY A 216 -10.13 -11.54 -33.57
N ASN A 217 -9.79 -10.66 -32.63
CA ASN A 217 -8.52 -9.93 -32.67
C ASN A 217 -7.35 -10.83 -32.25
N LEU A 218 -6.16 -10.53 -32.76
CA LEU A 218 -4.94 -11.21 -32.31
C LEU A 218 -4.61 -10.69 -30.90
N ILE A 219 -4.59 -11.58 -29.91
CA ILE A 219 -4.27 -11.22 -28.54
C ILE A 219 -2.75 -11.13 -28.40
N VAL A 220 -2.28 -9.95 -28.01
CA VAL A 220 -0.87 -9.63 -27.83
C VAL A 220 -0.64 -9.16 -26.40
N THR A 221 0.50 -9.52 -25.82
CA THR A 221 0.98 -9.00 -24.55
C THR A 221 2.45 -8.59 -24.69
N SER A 222 2.97 -7.80 -23.75
CA SER A 222 4.39 -7.52 -23.69
C SER A 222 4.94 -7.66 -22.30
N ASP A 223 6.22 -7.99 -22.28
CA ASP A 223 7.06 -7.91 -21.10
C ASP A 223 8.35 -7.18 -21.47
N THR A 224 9.20 -6.92 -20.48
CA THR A 224 10.48 -6.25 -20.71
C THR A 224 11.63 -7.17 -20.33
N ILE A 225 12.60 -7.27 -21.23
CA ILE A 225 13.87 -7.96 -20.98
C ILE A 225 14.98 -6.97 -21.34
N ASP A 226 15.82 -6.66 -20.34
CA ASP A 226 16.81 -5.60 -20.42
C ASP A 226 16.16 -4.25 -20.77
N ASN A 227 16.52 -3.66 -21.91
CA ASN A 227 16.01 -2.37 -22.40
C ASN A 227 15.01 -2.53 -23.57
N ASP A 228 14.51 -3.74 -23.79
CA ASP A 228 13.67 -4.06 -24.93
C ASP A 228 12.32 -4.59 -24.48
N ALA A 229 11.25 -4.16 -25.14
CA ALA A 229 9.96 -4.79 -25.08
C ALA A 229 9.99 -6.11 -25.85
N VAL A 230 9.48 -7.18 -25.23
CA VAL A 230 9.27 -8.49 -25.84
C VAL A 230 7.78 -8.69 -26.04
N ILE A 231 7.30 -8.34 -27.23
CA ILE A 231 5.92 -8.53 -27.65
C ILE A 231 5.70 -10.02 -27.87
N SER A 232 4.60 -10.56 -27.37
CA SER A 232 4.30 -11.99 -27.37
C SER A 232 2.87 -12.26 -27.80
N TRP A 233 2.68 -13.29 -28.62
CA TRP A 233 1.38 -13.83 -29.01
C TRP A 233 1.48 -15.32 -29.27
N LYS A 234 0.33 -16.01 -29.34
CA LYS A 234 0.27 -17.42 -29.71
C LYS A 234 0.02 -17.59 -31.20
N ALA A 235 0.45 -18.72 -31.76
CA ALA A 235 0.13 -19.08 -33.12
C ALA A 235 -1.39 -19.12 -33.35
N VAL A 236 -1.85 -18.66 -34.51
CA VAL A 236 -3.25 -18.76 -34.93
C VAL A 236 -3.51 -20.19 -35.43
N GLN A 237 -2.53 -20.78 -36.09
CA GLN A 237 -2.47 -22.17 -36.52
C GLN A 237 -1.14 -22.79 -36.08
N THR A 238 -1.16 -24.08 -35.71
CA THR A 238 0.05 -24.78 -35.24
C THR A 238 1.19 -24.80 -36.26
N THR A 239 0.85 -24.69 -37.55
CA THR A 239 1.77 -24.66 -38.69
C THR A 239 2.34 -23.27 -39.00
N ASP A 240 1.89 -22.21 -38.32
CA ASP A 240 2.34 -20.85 -38.59
C ASP A 240 3.86 -20.70 -38.43
N GLN A 241 4.44 -19.85 -39.25
CA GLN A 241 5.86 -19.52 -39.33
C GLN A 241 6.05 -18.01 -39.09
N PRO A 242 7.27 -17.55 -38.73
CA PRO A 242 7.50 -16.14 -38.44
C PRO A 242 7.07 -15.16 -39.54
N ASN A 243 7.18 -15.54 -40.82
CA ASN A 243 6.77 -14.71 -41.97
C ASN A 243 5.24 -14.64 -42.17
N ASP A 244 4.46 -15.42 -41.43
CA ASP A 244 3.00 -15.31 -41.41
C ASP A 244 2.53 -14.11 -40.56
N TYR A 245 3.46 -13.46 -39.85
CA TYR A 245 3.19 -12.28 -39.04
C TYR A 245 4.02 -11.09 -39.51
N SER A 246 3.40 -9.92 -39.50
CA SER A 246 4.06 -8.63 -39.70
C SER A 246 3.99 -7.82 -38.40
N VAL A 247 5.06 -7.11 -38.06
CA VAL A 247 5.15 -6.24 -36.88
C VAL A 247 5.40 -4.81 -37.36
N ASP A 248 4.67 -3.85 -36.79
CA ASP A 248 4.85 -2.42 -37.02
C ASP A 248 5.03 -1.70 -35.67
N PRO A 249 6.15 -1.00 -35.43
CA PRO A 249 7.33 -0.86 -36.29
C PRO A 249 8.03 -2.19 -36.61
N GLN A 250 8.72 -2.26 -37.75
CA GLN A 250 9.35 -3.49 -38.23
C GLN A 250 10.29 -4.12 -37.20
N ALA A 251 10.02 -5.37 -36.83
CA ALA A 251 10.84 -6.16 -35.92
C ALA A 251 10.96 -7.62 -36.38
N THR A 252 12.03 -8.29 -35.95
CA THR A 252 12.21 -9.72 -36.26
C THR A 252 11.28 -10.56 -35.41
N VAL A 253 10.46 -11.38 -36.06
CA VAL A 253 9.60 -12.36 -35.41
C VAL A 253 10.37 -13.66 -35.18
N THR A 254 10.29 -14.20 -33.96
CA THR A 254 10.83 -15.52 -33.63
C THR A 254 9.72 -16.42 -33.09
N LYS A 255 9.90 -17.75 -33.22
CA LYS A 255 8.94 -18.76 -32.74
C LYS A 255 9.62 -19.72 -31.78
N GLN A 256 9.01 -19.96 -30.62
CA GLN A 256 9.39 -21.01 -29.69
C GLN A 256 8.15 -21.79 -29.26
N GLY A 257 8.07 -23.07 -29.65
CA GLY A 257 6.86 -23.87 -29.45
C GLY A 257 5.66 -23.21 -30.12
N ASN A 258 4.62 -22.87 -29.35
CA ASN A 258 3.42 -22.18 -29.84
C ASN A 258 3.43 -20.66 -29.59
N ARG A 259 4.54 -20.10 -29.08
CA ARG A 259 4.70 -18.67 -28.79
C ARG A 259 5.52 -18.02 -29.90
N PHE A 260 5.02 -16.90 -30.38
CA PHE A 260 5.78 -15.97 -31.21
C PHE A 260 6.19 -14.76 -30.38
N THR A 261 7.36 -14.22 -30.70
CA THR A 261 7.84 -12.98 -30.07
C THR A 261 8.48 -12.05 -31.08
N ALA A 262 8.42 -10.75 -30.77
CA ALA A 262 9.18 -9.71 -31.43
C ALA A 262 9.82 -8.82 -30.37
N LYS A 263 11.12 -8.52 -30.53
CA LYS A 263 11.89 -7.67 -29.62
C LYS A 263 12.01 -6.28 -30.23
N LEU A 264 11.64 -5.24 -29.48
CA LEU A 264 11.75 -3.85 -29.90
C LEU A 264 12.40 -3.01 -28.79
N PRO A 265 13.28 -2.05 -29.14
CA PRO A 265 13.86 -1.16 -28.16
C PRO A 265 12.80 -0.27 -27.53
N LEU A 266 12.83 -0.15 -26.21
CA LEU A 266 12.00 0.81 -25.49
C LEU A 266 12.49 2.23 -25.75
N THR A 267 11.56 3.17 -25.87
CA THR A 267 11.86 4.60 -25.95
C THR A 267 11.01 5.39 -24.97
N ALA A 268 11.48 6.56 -24.55
CA ALA A 268 10.71 7.46 -23.69
C ALA A 268 9.37 7.91 -24.31
N ALA A 269 9.32 8.01 -25.65
CA ALA A 269 8.07 8.22 -26.36
C ALA A 269 7.24 6.93 -26.39
N LYS A 270 5.94 7.07 -26.13
CA LYS A 270 4.98 5.96 -26.25
C LYS A 270 4.95 5.47 -27.70
N GLN A 271 5.08 4.16 -27.91
CA GLN A 271 4.97 3.51 -29.21
C GLN A 271 3.80 2.53 -29.20
N THR A 272 2.94 2.58 -30.21
CA THR A 272 1.92 1.54 -30.44
C THR A 272 2.52 0.49 -31.34
N ILE A 273 2.57 -0.75 -30.87
CA ILE A 273 3.06 -1.89 -31.64
C ILE A 273 1.87 -2.66 -32.18
N ALA A 274 1.81 -2.84 -33.51
CA ALA A 274 0.78 -3.62 -34.17
C ALA A 274 1.36 -4.92 -34.72
N ILE A 275 0.65 -6.02 -34.48
CA ILE A 275 0.94 -7.34 -35.03
C ILE A 275 -0.19 -7.71 -35.98
N THR A 276 0.16 -8.04 -37.22
CA THR A 276 -0.79 -8.48 -38.25
C THR A 276 -0.50 -9.92 -38.62
N TYR A 277 -1.51 -10.78 -38.54
CA TYR A 277 -1.49 -12.12 -39.10
C TYR A 277 -1.90 -12.07 -40.58
N ASN A 278 -1.01 -12.49 -41.46
CA ASN A 278 -1.09 -12.29 -42.91
C ASN A 278 -1.89 -13.39 -43.65
N LYS A 279 -2.40 -14.39 -42.94
CA LYS A 279 -3.20 -15.49 -43.50
C LYS A 279 -4.69 -15.31 -43.17
N ASN A 280 -5.53 -16.20 -43.69
CA ASN A 280 -6.97 -16.21 -43.42
C ASN A 280 -7.32 -17.05 -42.17
N PRO A 281 -8.19 -16.55 -41.27
CA PRO A 281 -8.72 -15.18 -41.26
C PRO A 281 -7.63 -14.17 -40.89
N ALA A 282 -7.63 -13.01 -41.54
CA ALA A 282 -6.71 -11.93 -41.17
C ALA A 282 -7.04 -11.43 -39.76
N MET A 283 -6.02 -11.26 -38.93
CA MET A 283 -6.18 -10.82 -37.54
C MET A 283 -5.14 -9.75 -37.22
N THR A 284 -5.52 -8.80 -36.37
CA THR A 284 -4.63 -7.76 -35.89
C THR A 284 -4.70 -7.65 -34.37
N GLY A 285 -3.58 -7.32 -33.75
CA GLY A 285 -3.45 -7.05 -32.33
C GLY A 285 -2.54 -5.87 -32.12
N SER A 286 -2.80 -5.05 -31.10
CA SER A 286 -1.93 -3.92 -30.79
C SER A 286 -1.85 -3.65 -29.30
N LEU A 287 -0.72 -3.11 -28.87
CA LEU A 287 -0.51 -2.63 -27.51
C LEU A 287 0.46 -1.45 -27.52
N ASP A 288 0.47 -0.66 -26.45
CA ASP A 288 1.43 0.43 -26.27
C ASP A 288 2.62 -0.04 -25.42
N ILE A 289 3.82 0.41 -25.77
CA ILE A 289 5.05 0.27 -24.97
C ILE A 289 5.69 1.64 -24.74
N LYS A 290 6.46 1.78 -23.66
CA LYS A 290 7.18 3.00 -23.29
C LYS A 290 8.29 2.67 -22.30
N ALA A 291 9.48 3.24 -22.48
CA ALA A 291 10.54 3.23 -21.46
C ALA A 291 10.15 4.14 -20.30
N MET A 292 10.38 3.70 -19.07
CA MET A 292 10.09 4.48 -17.87
C MET A 292 11.32 5.32 -17.47
N SER A 293 11.06 6.43 -16.79
CA SER A 293 12.09 7.28 -16.21
C SER A 293 12.61 6.66 -14.90
N HIS A 294 13.93 6.58 -14.77
CA HIS A 294 14.64 6.03 -13.61
C HIS A 294 15.75 6.99 -13.11
N PRO A 295 15.81 7.35 -11.81
CA PRO A 295 14.81 7.07 -10.80
C PRO A 295 13.55 7.92 -11.08
N GLY A 296 12.39 7.32 -10.90
CA GLY A 296 11.11 7.95 -11.21
C GLY A 296 9.92 7.38 -10.45
N ILE A 297 10.11 6.47 -9.50
CA ILE A 297 9.02 5.98 -8.64
C ILE A 297 8.65 7.02 -7.59
N HIS A 298 9.58 7.42 -6.72
CA HIS A 298 9.32 8.38 -5.66
C HIS A 298 10.09 9.69 -5.87
N VAL A 299 11.40 9.59 -6.07
CA VAL A 299 12.31 10.72 -6.30
C VAL A 299 12.96 10.59 -7.68
N ASN A 300 13.38 11.72 -8.25
CA ASN A 300 14.22 11.76 -9.46
C ASN A 300 15.65 12.24 -9.16
N SER A 301 16.55 12.11 -10.15
CA SER A 301 17.96 12.46 -10.00
C SER A 301 18.20 13.91 -9.59
N ALA A 302 17.37 14.86 -10.05
CA ALA A 302 17.52 16.28 -9.69
C ALA A 302 17.18 16.52 -8.21
N GLN A 303 16.14 15.88 -7.68
CA GLN A 303 15.81 15.93 -6.25
C GLN A 303 16.91 15.30 -5.39
N LEU A 304 17.45 14.15 -5.83
CA LEU A 304 18.55 13.46 -5.15
C LEU A 304 19.84 14.31 -5.13
N ASP A 305 20.16 15.00 -6.23
CA ASP A 305 21.31 15.91 -6.29
C ASP A 305 21.12 17.15 -5.40
N ALA A 306 19.90 17.72 -5.39
CA ALA A 306 19.57 18.85 -4.53
C ALA A 306 19.69 18.47 -3.04
N MET A 307 19.08 17.34 -2.64
CA MET A 307 19.22 16.76 -1.30
C MET A 307 20.71 16.65 -0.91
N LYS A 308 21.52 16.00 -1.75
CA LYS A 308 22.96 15.83 -1.50
C LYS A 308 23.69 17.15 -1.34
N ALA A 309 23.38 18.15 -2.16
CA ALA A 309 23.99 19.48 -2.10
C ALA A 309 23.67 20.19 -0.77
N HIS A 310 22.40 20.23 -0.35
CA HIS A 310 21.97 20.83 0.90
C HIS A 310 22.60 20.15 2.13
N ILE A 311 22.70 18.81 2.11
CA ILE A 311 23.37 18.06 3.18
C ILE A 311 24.87 18.36 3.25
N LYS A 312 25.54 18.41 2.10
CA LYS A 312 26.96 18.78 2.04
C LYS A 312 27.21 20.19 2.58
N ALA A 313 26.29 21.11 2.32
CA ALA A 313 26.33 22.49 2.83
C ALA A 313 25.88 22.63 4.30
N LYS A 314 25.36 21.55 4.91
CA LYS A 314 24.75 21.53 6.25
C LYS A 314 23.60 22.53 6.41
N GLU A 315 22.79 22.68 5.36
CA GLU A 315 21.67 23.61 5.35
C GLU A 315 20.42 22.99 5.99
N ASN A 316 19.77 23.73 6.88
CA ASN A 316 18.49 23.32 7.45
C ASN A 316 17.33 23.69 6.51
N PRO A 317 16.25 22.90 6.47
CA PRO A 317 15.94 21.77 7.36
C PRO A 317 16.50 20.41 6.91
N TRP A 318 17.06 20.29 5.70
CA TRP A 318 17.57 19.01 5.18
C TRP A 318 18.59 18.36 6.12
N TYR A 319 19.57 19.13 6.60
CA TYR A 319 20.62 18.59 7.46
C TYR A 319 20.09 18.05 8.78
N ALA A 320 19.09 18.72 9.37
CA ALA A 320 18.46 18.23 10.60
C ALA A 320 17.69 16.91 10.35
N ASP A 321 17.01 16.77 9.21
CA ASP A 321 16.30 15.53 8.87
C ASP A 321 17.26 14.38 8.56
N TYR A 322 18.41 14.68 7.94
CA TYR A 322 19.49 13.71 7.77
C TYR A 322 20.07 13.24 9.11
N GLN A 323 20.22 14.13 10.10
CA GLN A 323 20.64 13.71 11.44
C GLN A 323 19.63 12.76 12.11
N LEU A 324 18.33 12.93 11.86
CA LEU A 324 17.30 11.97 12.31
C LEU A 324 17.43 10.62 11.59
N LEU A 325 17.71 10.62 10.28
CA LEU A 325 17.96 9.39 9.52
C LEU A 325 19.14 8.60 10.09
N GLN A 326 20.22 9.29 10.44
CA GLN A 326 21.43 8.66 10.98
C GLN A 326 21.23 8.15 12.42
N ASN A 327 20.56 8.93 13.28
CA ASN A 327 20.66 8.73 14.73
C ASN A 327 19.36 8.30 15.41
N SER A 328 18.19 8.38 14.76
CA SER A 328 16.90 8.01 15.38
C SER A 328 16.23 6.75 14.84
N VAL A 329 16.64 6.28 13.65
CA VAL A 329 16.04 5.08 13.03
C VAL A 329 16.38 3.84 13.83
N ALA A 330 15.35 3.11 14.26
CA ALA A 330 15.49 1.90 15.05
C ALA A 330 16.03 0.70 14.25
N TYR A 331 16.35 -0.38 14.98
CA TYR A 331 16.76 -1.70 14.45
C TYR A 331 17.93 -1.67 13.46
N GLY A 332 18.71 -0.58 13.44
CA GLY A 332 19.82 -0.39 12.52
C GLY A 332 19.41 -0.25 11.05
N GLN A 333 18.14 0.08 10.75
CA GLN A 333 17.64 0.08 9.37
C GLN A 333 18.35 1.10 8.46
N SER A 334 18.92 2.18 9.01
CA SER A 334 19.73 3.15 8.26
C SER A 334 21.24 2.89 8.27
N SER A 335 21.68 1.76 8.85
CA SER A 335 23.10 1.37 8.95
C SER A 335 23.55 0.52 7.76
N ALA A 336 24.77 0.78 7.28
CA ALA A 336 25.43 -0.04 6.26
C ALA A 336 25.67 -1.49 6.72
N ASP A 337 25.62 -1.78 8.03
CA ASP A 337 25.79 -3.13 8.57
C ASP A 337 24.48 -3.93 8.65
N TYR A 338 23.34 -3.32 8.30
CA TYR A 338 22.03 -3.97 8.40
C TYR A 338 21.99 -5.34 7.71
N LYS A 339 21.32 -6.29 8.36
CA LYS A 339 21.06 -7.64 7.84
C LYS A 339 19.56 -7.88 7.84
N THR A 340 19.01 -8.14 6.66
CA THR A 340 17.59 -8.42 6.53
C THR A 340 17.26 -9.80 7.07
N ASN A 341 16.16 -9.89 7.82
CA ASN A 341 15.54 -11.17 8.12
C ASN A 341 14.69 -11.57 6.91
N PHE A 342 14.79 -12.81 6.45
CA PHE A 342 14.10 -13.27 5.25
C PHE A 342 13.30 -14.54 5.53
N ALA A 343 12.13 -14.63 4.89
CA ALA A 343 11.35 -15.84 4.78
C ALA A 343 10.81 -15.96 3.35
N GLU A 344 10.82 -17.17 2.79
CA GLU A 344 10.30 -17.44 1.44
C GLU A 344 8.78 -17.23 1.34
N ALA A 345 8.09 -17.25 2.47
CA ALA A 345 6.67 -16.98 2.58
C ALA A 345 6.38 -15.91 3.64
N ILE A 346 5.64 -14.89 3.23
CA ILE A 346 5.15 -13.79 4.06
C ILE A 346 3.64 -13.87 4.16
N GLY A 347 3.09 -13.62 5.35
CA GLY A 347 1.65 -13.66 5.59
C GLY A 347 1.14 -12.43 6.31
N ARG A 348 -0.13 -12.06 6.08
CA ARG A 348 -0.84 -11.01 6.84
C ARG A 348 -2.34 -11.32 6.96
N GLY A 349 -2.94 -11.14 8.13
CA GLY A 349 -4.36 -11.46 8.37
C GLY A 349 -4.59 -12.98 8.44
N ASP A 350 -4.02 -13.60 9.46
CA ASP A 350 -4.23 -14.99 9.90
C ASP A 350 -3.70 -16.14 9.03
N ALA A 351 -2.84 -15.88 8.04
CA ALA A 351 -2.14 -16.94 7.31
C ALA A 351 -1.14 -17.73 8.19
N PRO A 352 -0.74 -18.97 7.79
CA PRO A 352 0.33 -19.72 8.47
C PRO A 352 1.65 -18.95 8.61
N SER A 353 1.95 -18.05 7.66
CA SER A 353 3.15 -17.19 7.62
C SER A 353 2.95 -15.80 8.24
N SER A 354 1.82 -15.56 8.95
CA SER A 354 1.42 -14.22 9.44
C SER A 354 2.39 -13.57 10.44
N ASN A 355 3.29 -14.33 11.06
CA ASN A 355 4.29 -13.80 11.98
C ASN A 355 5.49 -13.11 11.30
N ASN A 356 5.57 -13.11 9.96
CA ASN A 356 6.77 -12.68 9.23
C ASN A 356 6.61 -11.34 8.48
N ILE A 357 5.44 -10.68 8.48
CA ILE A 357 5.23 -9.43 7.70
C ILE A 357 6.22 -8.32 8.06
N SER A 358 6.59 -8.21 9.34
CA SER A 358 7.54 -7.20 9.81
C SER A 358 8.94 -7.37 9.21
N TYR A 359 9.30 -8.56 8.72
CA TYR A 359 10.55 -8.79 8.02
C TYR A 359 10.58 -8.02 6.70
N LEU A 360 9.45 -8.06 5.96
CA LEU A 360 9.31 -7.35 4.70
C LEU A 360 9.20 -5.84 4.91
N GLU A 361 8.45 -5.40 5.92
CA GLU A 361 8.35 -3.98 6.31
C GLU A 361 9.72 -3.38 6.61
N GLN A 362 10.49 -4.02 7.50
CA GLN A 362 11.80 -3.54 7.89
C GLN A 362 12.81 -3.58 6.73
N ALA A 363 12.72 -4.58 5.85
CA ALA A 363 13.57 -4.70 4.67
C ALA A 363 13.32 -3.57 3.67
N GLY A 364 12.05 -3.23 3.41
CA GLY A 364 11.68 -2.11 2.54
C GLY A 364 12.24 -0.78 3.05
N ASP A 365 11.98 -0.48 4.32
CA ASP A 365 12.52 0.72 4.98
C ASP A 365 14.05 0.76 4.93
N ALA A 366 14.72 -0.35 5.29
CA ALA A 366 16.17 -0.41 5.31
C ALA A 366 16.78 -0.25 3.92
N ALA A 367 16.18 -0.85 2.89
CA ALA A 367 16.61 -0.70 1.50
C ALA A 367 16.54 0.76 1.05
N TYR A 368 15.41 1.44 1.33
CA TYR A 368 15.20 2.84 0.97
C TYR A 368 16.17 3.76 1.73
N PHE A 369 16.30 3.60 3.04
CA PHE A 369 17.20 4.42 3.87
C PHE A 369 18.68 4.25 3.49
N ASN A 370 19.12 3.03 3.20
CA ASN A 370 20.48 2.78 2.71
C ASN A 370 20.69 3.34 1.29
N ALA A 371 19.67 3.32 0.42
CA ALA A 371 19.77 3.94 -0.91
C ALA A 371 19.95 5.46 -0.80
N LEU A 372 19.20 6.14 0.08
CA LEU A 372 19.40 7.56 0.37
C LEU A 372 20.79 7.84 0.97
N GLN A 373 21.24 7.04 1.93
CA GLN A 373 22.58 7.18 2.53
C GLN A 373 23.68 7.02 1.47
N TRP A 374 23.54 6.11 0.52
CA TRP A 374 24.47 5.97 -0.61
C TRP A 374 24.53 7.23 -1.46
N VAL A 375 23.37 7.79 -1.84
CA VAL A 375 23.31 9.04 -2.62
C VAL A 375 24.04 10.17 -1.88
N ILE A 376 23.68 10.37 -0.60
CA ILE A 376 24.18 11.47 0.24
C ILE A 376 25.69 11.36 0.44
N THR A 377 26.18 10.19 0.85
CA THR A 377 27.58 9.99 1.26
C THR A 377 28.51 9.66 0.10
N GLY A 378 27.99 9.00 -0.95
CA GLY A 378 28.79 8.35 -1.99
C GLY A 378 29.47 7.05 -1.55
N ASP A 379 29.24 6.58 -0.31
CA ASP A 379 29.86 5.36 0.21
C ASP A 379 29.15 4.11 -0.35
N ALA A 380 29.91 3.29 -1.08
CA ALA A 380 29.44 2.08 -1.74
C ALA A 380 28.97 0.99 -0.77
N THR A 381 29.31 1.06 0.53
CA THR A 381 28.84 0.10 1.53
C THR A 381 27.32 0.16 1.72
N TYR A 382 26.73 1.35 1.70
CA TYR A 382 25.28 1.54 1.75
C TYR A 382 24.59 0.95 0.50
N ALA A 383 25.12 1.22 -0.70
CA ALA A 383 24.59 0.63 -1.93
C ALA A 383 24.70 -0.89 -1.95
N LYS A 384 25.82 -1.45 -1.47
CA LYS A 384 26.00 -2.89 -1.31
C LYS A 384 24.96 -3.49 -0.36
N THR A 385 24.64 -2.79 0.72
CA THR A 385 23.61 -3.24 1.68
C THR A 385 22.22 -3.21 1.06
N THR A 386 21.86 -2.15 0.33
CA THR A 386 20.62 -2.11 -0.47
C THR A 386 20.58 -3.27 -1.47
N ALA A 387 21.63 -3.49 -2.25
CA ALA A 387 21.72 -4.59 -3.22
C ALA A 387 21.54 -5.98 -2.56
N ASN A 388 22.17 -6.19 -1.39
CA ASN A 388 22.02 -7.45 -0.64
C ASN A 388 20.57 -7.68 -0.19
N ILE A 389 19.86 -6.64 0.27
CA ILE A 389 18.45 -6.74 0.64
C ILE A 389 17.63 -7.13 -0.59
N LEU A 390 17.77 -6.41 -1.70
CA LEU A 390 17.02 -6.67 -2.95
C LEU A 390 17.27 -8.09 -3.48
N ASN A 391 18.53 -8.53 -3.50
CA ASN A 391 18.90 -9.88 -3.94
C ASN A 391 18.34 -10.97 -3.01
N THR A 392 18.33 -10.72 -1.69
CA THR A 392 17.74 -11.67 -0.74
C THR A 392 16.24 -11.80 -0.98
N TRP A 393 15.52 -10.67 -1.06
CA TRP A 393 14.06 -10.65 -1.24
C TRP A 393 13.60 -11.04 -2.65
N SER A 394 14.50 -11.07 -3.64
CA SER A 394 14.24 -11.69 -4.95
C SER A 394 13.91 -13.18 -4.86
N ASN A 395 14.15 -13.82 -3.70
CA ASN A 395 13.79 -15.21 -3.44
C ASN A 395 12.39 -15.40 -2.83
N LEU A 396 11.63 -14.33 -2.57
CA LEU A 396 10.25 -14.42 -2.08
C LEU A 396 9.40 -15.27 -3.03
N LYS A 397 8.61 -16.20 -2.49
CA LYS A 397 7.77 -17.13 -3.26
C LYS A 397 6.29 -16.89 -3.08
N VAL A 398 5.87 -16.50 -1.88
CA VAL A 398 4.46 -16.34 -1.52
C VAL A 398 4.24 -15.13 -0.61
N LEU A 399 3.18 -14.38 -0.92
CA LEU A 399 2.59 -13.38 -0.03
C LEU A 399 1.11 -13.72 0.13
N ASP A 400 0.70 -14.14 1.33
CA ASP A 400 -0.61 -14.76 1.57
C ASP A 400 -1.34 -14.20 2.82
N GLY A 401 -2.57 -14.62 3.00
CA GLY A 401 -3.48 -14.23 4.06
C GLY A 401 -4.54 -13.24 3.60
N ARG A 402 -5.47 -12.94 4.51
CA ARG A 402 -6.60 -12.06 4.24
C ARG A 402 -6.16 -10.67 3.77
N ASP A 403 -5.09 -10.17 4.38
CA ASP A 403 -4.63 -8.80 4.23
C ASP A 403 -3.40 -8.69 3.31
N ARG A 404 -3.11 -9.75 2.53
CA ARG A 404 -1.94 -9.85 1.65
C ARG A 404 -1.82 -8.71 0.64
N ILE A 405 -2.93 -8.19 0.12
CA ILE A 405 -2.93 -7.10 -0.87
C ILE A 405 -2.38 -5.81 -0.25
N LEU A 406 -2.85 -5.47 0.95
CA LEU A 406 -2.32 -4.34 1.71
C LEU A 406 -0.84 -4.56 2.08
N GLY A 407 -0.52 -5.76 2.58
CA GLY A 407 0.85 -6.14 2.94
C GLY A 407 1.81 -6.08 1.75
N ALA A 408 1.36 -6.44 0.55
CA ALA A 408 2.14 -6.33 -0.67
C ALA A 408 2.31 -4.86 -1.09
N GLY A 409 1.23 -4.08 -1.08
CA GLY A 409 1.22 -2.70 -1.57
C GLY A 409 2.16 -1.79 -0.80
N LEU A 410 1.95 -1.69 0.52
CA LEU A 410 2.72 -0.81 1.42
C LEU A 410 4.22 -1.14 1.49
N ASN A 411 4.60 -2.38 1.14
CA ASN A 411 5.96 -2.85 1.36
C ASN A 411 6.77 -3.02 0.06
N ALA A 412 6.14 -3.46 -1.02
CA ALA A 412 6.83 -3.61 -2.29
C ALA A 412 7.38 -2.26 -2.78
N VAL A 413 6.64 -1.17 -2.56
CA VAL A 413 6.97 0.17 -3.07
C VAL A 413 8.32 0.70 -2.56
N LYS A 414 8.73 0.35 -1.34
CA LYS A 414 10.03 0.79 -0.77
C LYS A 414 11.20 -0.01 -1.33
N LEU A 415 11.01 -1.32 -1.57
CA LEU A 415 12.00 -2.14 -2.26
C LEU A 415 12.16 -1.69 -3.72
N THR A 416 11.06 -1.44 -4.44
CA THR A 416 11.11 -0.98 -5.82
C THR A 416 11.76 0.39 -5.93
N THR A 417 11.43 1.35 -5.06
CA THR A 417 12.10 2.66 -5.02
C THR A 417 13.59 2.56 -4.70
N ALA A 418 14.00 1.68 -3.79
CA ALA A 418 15.43 1.47 -3.52
C ALA A 418 16.18 0.89 -4.72
N ALA A 419 15.57 -0.07 -5.43
CA ALA A 419 16.11 -0.62 -6.67
C ALA A 419 16.19 0.46 -7.77
N ASP A 420 15.15 1.28 -7.89
CA ASP A 420 15.04 2.38 -8.84
C ASP A 420 16.15 3.43 -8.65
N ILE A 421 16.43 3.80 -7.39
CA ILE A 421 17.57 4.67 -7.04
C ILE A 421 18.89 4.00 -7.42
N LEU A 422 19.10 2.72 -7.08
CA LEU A 422 20.35 2.01 -7.38
C LEU A 422 20.65 1.93 -8.88
N VAL A 423 19.64 1.74 -9.72
CA VAL A 423 19.85 1.56 -11.18
C VAL A 423 19.77 2.88 -11.93
N GLY A 424 18.97 3.84 -11.45
CA GLY A 424 18.70 5.08 -12.15
C GLY A 424 19.57 6.27 -11.76
N TYR A 425 20.09 6.32 -10.51
CA TYR A 425 20.82 7.51 -10.07
C TYR A 425 22.17 7.64 -10.80
N HIS A 426 22.29 8.66 -11.66
CA HIS A 426 23.42 8.88 -12.57
C HIS A 426 23.72 7.65 -13.45
N ASN A 427 24.83 6.95 -13.20
CA ASN A 427 25.24 5.75 -13.95
C ASN A 427 24.84 4.44 -13.24
N GLY A 428 24.02 4.54 -12.19
CA GLY A 428 23.68 3.42 -11.32
C GLY A 428 24.86 2.92 -10.47
N TYR A 429 24.56 1.97 -9.58
CA TYR A 429 25.55 1.28 -8.77
C TYR A 429 26.07 0.04 -9.50
N ALA A 430 27.32 0.08 -9.97
CA ALA A 430 27.94 -1.01 -10.73
C ALA A 430 27.94 -2.39 -10.03
N GLY A 431 27.80 -2.42 -8.69
CA GLY A 431 27.72 -3.66 -7.92
C GLY A 431 26.35 -4.34 -7.93
N TYR A 432 25.32 -3.72 -8.53
CA TYR A 432 24.01 -4.31 -8.76
C TYR A 432 23.84 -4.57 -10.26
N THR A 433 23.99 -5.83 -10.66
CA THR A 433 24.11 -6.20 -12.07
C THR A 433 22.74 -6.25 -12.77
N THR A 434 22.73 -6.25 -14.10
CA THR A 434 21.50 -6.49 -14.89
C THR A 434 20.83 -7.82 -14.52
N SER A 435 21.61 -8.85 -14.19
CA SER A 435 21.06 -10.13 -13.73
C SER A 435 20.41 -10.03 -12.35
N ASP A 436 20.99 -9.26 -11.43
CA ASP A 436 20.39 -9.00 -10.11
C ASP A 436 19.04 -8.28 -10.27
N LEU A 437 19.03 -7.21 -11.08
CA LEU A 437 17.80 -6.48 -11.41
C LEU A 437 16.76 -7.39 -12.06
N GLN A 438 17.14 -8.25 -13.01
CA GLN A 438 16.20 -9.17 -13.66
C GLN A 438 15.62 -10.19 -12.68
N ASN A 439 16.41 -10.70 -11.72
CA ASN A 439 15.90 -11.58 -10.67
C ASN A 439 14.88 -10.87 -9.77
N PHE A 440 15.16 -9.61 -9.42
CA PHE A 440 14.22 -8.78 -8.67
C PHE A 440 12.93 -8.52 -9.45
N ARG A 441 13.03 -8.09 -10.72
CA ARG A 441 11.89 -7.91 -11.63
C ARG A 441 11.06 -9.19 -11.77
N ASN A 442 11.70 -10.35 -11.90
CA ASN A 442 11.02 -11.64 -11.99
C ASN A 442 10.22 -11.95 -10.71
N MET A 443 10.77 -11.66 -9.53
CA MET A 443 10.04 -11.81 -8.26
C MET A 443 8.82 -10.89 -8.20
N LEU A 444 8.97 -9.62 -8.60
CA LEU A 444 7.84 -8.69 -8.66
C LEU A 444 6.73 -9.21 -9.58
N THR A 445 7.07 -9.63 -10.80
CA THR A 445 6.09 -10.10 -11.79
C THR A 445 5.43 -11.43 -11.41
N ASN A 446 6.15 -12.35 -10.79
CA ASN A 446 5.67 -13.71 -10.55
C ASN A 446 5.13 -13.95 -9.14
N THR A 447 5.42 -13.07 -8.18
CA THR A 447 5.03 -13.23 -6.77
C THR A 447 4.22 -12.07 -6.24
N ILE A 448 4.61 -10.82 -6.50
CA ILE A 448 3.93 -9.63 -5.95
C ILE A 448 2.77 -9.16 -6.84
N TYR A 449 3.01 -8.99 -8.15
CA TYR A 449 2.00 -8.56 -9.11
C TYR A 449 0.72 -9.44 -9.11
N PRO A 450 0.79 -10.78 -9.01
CA PRO A 450 -0.40 -11.63 -8.92
C PRO A 450 -1.31 -11.28 -7.74
N VAL A 451 -0.74 -10.76 -6.65
CA VAL A 451 -1.46 -10.31 -5.45
C VAL A 451 -2.00 -8.89 -5.65
N LEU A 452 -1.22 -8.00 -6.26
CA LEU A 452 -1.58 -6.59 -6.41
C LEU A 452 -2.57 -6.30 -7.54
N GLN A 453 -2.59 -7.11 -8.61
CA GLN A 453 -3.56 -6.97 -9.70
C GLN A 453 -5.02 -7.14 -9.24
N ASP A 454 -5.19 -7.65 -8.01
CA ASP A 454 -6.44 -7.82 -7.29
C ASP A 454 -6.78 -6.59 -6.43
N ALA A 455 -6.11 -5.45 -6.66
CA ALA A 455 -6.70 -4.15 -6.38
C ALA A 455 -8.09 -4.08 -7.06
N ALA A 456 -9.06 -3.37 -6.47
CA ALA A 456 -10.45 -3.33 -6.93
C ALA A 456 -11.39 -4.46 -6.51
N ILE A 457 -10.94 -5.47 -5.75
CA ILE A 457 -11.89 -6.47 -5.21
C ILE A 457 -12.79 -5.78 -4.19
N PRO A 458 -14.13 -5.97 -4.24
CA PRO A 458 -15.03 -5.64 -3.15
C PRO A 458 -14.50 -6.12 -1.82
N MET A 459 -14.23 -5.18 -0.94
CA MET A 459 -13.73 -5.41 0.40
C MET A 459 -14.55 -4.58 1.40
N ARG A 460 -14.59 -5.04 2.65
CA ARG A 460 -15.19 -4.23 3.74
C ARG A 460 -14.27 -3.07 4.11
N ALA A 461 -12.96 -3.27 3.93
CA ALA A 461 -11.96 -2.24 4.13
C ALA A 461 -12.18 -1.03 3.21
N ASN A 462 -11.74 0.14 3.68
CA ASN A 462 -11.95 1.40 2.97
C ASN A 462 -10.91 1.60 1.83
N GLY A 463 -11.11 2.63 1.01
CA GLY A 463 -10.39 2.80 -0.25
C GLY A 463 -8.88 3.05 -0.15
N ASN A 464 -8.31 3.36 1.02
CA ASN A 464 -6.84 3.44 1.18
C ASN A 464 -6.15 2.08 0.96
N TRP A 465 -6.85 0.96 1.10
CA TRP A 465 -6.34 -0.37 0.75
C TRP A 465 -6.15 -0.53 -0.76
N ASP A 466 -7.12 -0.06 -1.56
CA ASP A 466 -6.99 -0.03 -3.01
C ASP A 466 -5.82 0.89 -3.41
N GLN A 467 -5.68 2.04 -2.76
CA GLN A 467 -4.58 2.98 -3.02
C GLN A 467 -3.21 2.36 -2.74
N ALA A 468 -3.04 1.63 -1.64
CA ALA A 468 -1.78 0.92 -1.37
C ALA A 468 -1.46 -0.11 -2.46
N ALA A 469 -2.47 -0.80 -2.99
CA ALA A 469 -2.29 -1.74 -4.08
C ALA A 469 -1.94 -1.04 -5.41
N ILE A 470 -2.59 0.09 -5.70
CA ILE A 470 -2.31 0.94 -6.88
C ILE A 470 -0.89 1.50 -6.82
N GLU A 471 -0.44 1.95 -5.65
CA GLU A 471 0.94 2.42 -5.41
C GLU A 471 1.96 1.31 -5.69
N GLY A 472 1.71 0.10 -5.16
CA GLY A 472 2.52 -1.06 -5.49
C GLY A 472 2.54 -1.36 -6.99
N LEU A 473 1.38 -1.34 -7.66
CA LEU A 473 1.28 -1.58 -9.11
C LEU A 473 2.05 -0.55 -9.95
N ILE A 474 1.88 0.74 -9.66
CA ILE A 474 2.57 1.79 -10.43
C ILE A 474 4.09 1.68 -10.25
N SER A 475 4.56 1.37 -9.04
CA SER A 475 5.99 1.17 -8.77
C SER A 475 6.56 -0.06 -9.51
N ILE A 476 5.80 -1.15 -9.60
CA ILE A 476 6.17 -2.34 -10.39
C ILE A 476 6.22 -1.98 -11.87
N GLY A 477 5.20 -1.28 -12.38
CA GLY A 477 5.15 -0.86 -13.79
C GLY A 477 6.36 -0.02 -14.19
N ILE A 478 6.80 0.88 -13.31
CA ILE A 478 8.00 1.68 -13.50
C ILE A 478 9.24 0.78 -13.45
N ILE A 479 9.56 0.12 -12.33
CA ILE A 479 10.82 -0.62 -12.18
C ILE A 479 10.99 -1.77 -13.16
N THR A 480 9.90 -2.34 -13.68
CA THR A 480 9.92 -3.39 -14.71
C THR A 480 9.87 -2.85 -16.14
N ASP A 481 9.84 -1.53 -16.34
CA ASP A 481 9.65 -0.90 -17.65
C ASP A 481 8.41 -1.46 -18.38
N ASN A 482 7.37 -1.78 -17.62
CA ASN A 482 6.18 -2.45 -18.14
C ASN A 482 4.99 -1.50 -18.18
N TYR A 483 4.81 -0.88 -19.36
CA TYR A 483 3.81 0.15 -19.60
C TYR A 483 2.37 -0.31 -19.35
N GLN A 484 2.05 -1.59 -19.56
CA GLN A 484 0.69 -2.06 -19.33
C GLN A 484 0.37 -2.31 -17.85
N ILE A 485 1.35 -2.60 -16.99
CA ILE A 485 1.13 -2.59 -15.52
C ILE A 485 0.95 -1.14 -15.06
N TYR A 486 1.78 -0.23 -15.57
CA TYR A 486 1.63 1.20 -15.29
C TYR A 486 0.24 1.72 -15.69
N GLN A 487 -0.21 1.42 -16.91
CA GLN A 487 -1.55 1.77 -17.38
C GLN A 487 -2.67 1.14 -16.54
N GLN A 488 -2.48 -0.10 -16.05
CA GLN A 488 -3.45 -0.71 -15.14
C GLN A 488 -3.59 0.13 -13.86
N ALA A 489 -2.47 0.54 -13.25
CA ALA A 489 -2.48 1.38 -12.05
C ALA A 489 -3.16 2.73 -12.30
N THR A 490 -2.83 3.42 -13.40
CA THR A 490 -3.44 4.73 -13.70
C THR A 490 -4.92 4.62 -14.06
N ASN A 491 -5.35 3.54 -14.73
CA ASN A 491 -6.77 3.33 -15.02
C ASN A 491 -7.60 3.14 -13.75
N TYR A 492 -7.03 2.50 -12.72
CA TYR A 492 -7.70 2.31 -11.43
C TYR A 492 -7.96 3.62 -10.68
N LEU A 493 -7.20 4.68 -10.94
CA LEU A 493 -7.41 6.00 -10.32
C LEU A 493 -8.78 6.62 -10.66
N THR A 494 -9.37 6.25 -11.80
CA THR A 494 -10.64 6.79 -12.29
C THR A 494 -11.74 5.74 -12.45
N ASP A 495 -11.47 4.49 -12.06
CA ASP A 495 -12.46 3.44 -12.20
C ASP A 495 -13.60 3.65 -11.18
N PRO A 496 -14.86 3.82 -11.64
CA PRO A 496 -15.99 4.03 -10.73
C PRO A 496 -16.28 2.81 -9.87
N TYR A 497 -15.70 1.65 -10.18
CA TYR A 497 -15.90 0.40 -9.46
C TYR A 497 -14.82 0.10 -8.40
N ILE A 498 -13.95 1.07 -8.12
CA ILE A 498 -12.87 0.96 -7.13
C ILE A 498 -13.12 1.93 -6.00
N ASN A 499 -13.16 1.46 -4.75
CA ASN A 499 -13.49 2.31 -3.61
C ASN A 499 -12.40 3.36 -3.35
N GLY A 500 -11.13 3.03 -3.63
CA GLY A 500 -10.00 3.95 -3.56
C GLY A 500 -9.78 4.89 -4.75
N SER A 501 -10.63 4.85 -5.79
CA SER A 501 -10.49 5.76 -6.94
C SER A 501 -10.79 7.21 -6.53
N LEU A 502 -10.32 8.16 -7.35
CA LEU A 502 -10.33 9.59 -7.01
C LEU A 502 -11.74 10.15 -6.78
N ASP A 503 -12.73 9.71 -7.56
CA ASP A 503 -14.11 10.18 -7.43
C ASP A 503 -14.89 9.49 -6.31
N ASN A 504 -14.50 8.28 -5.93
CA ASN A 504 -15.15 7.53 -4.84
C ASN A 504 -14.54 7.88 -3.47
N TYR A 505 -13.22 8.09 -3.40
CA TYR A 505 -12.52 8.24 -2.14
C TYR A 505 -12.43 9.70 -1.66
N PHE A 506 -12.33 10.65 -2.60
CA PHE A 506 -12.15 12.07 -2.30
C PHE A 506 -13.40 12.86 -2.68
N ALA A 507 -14.03 13.50 -1.69
CA ALA A 507 -15.12 14.43 -1.94
C ALA A 507 -14.59 15.74 -2.56
N PRO A 508 -15.42 16.45 -3.36
CA PRO A 508 -15.05 17.77 -3.89
C PRO A 508 -14.68 18.82 -2.83
N SER A 509 -15.15 18.64 -1.58
CA SER A 509 -14.84 19.49 -0.43
C SER A 509 -13.43 19.30 0.14
N GLY A 510 -12.71 18.26 -0.29
CA GLY A 510 -11.44 17.82 0.32
C GLY A 510 -11.61 16.76 1.41
N GLN A 511 -12.81 16.55 1.94
CA GLN A 511 -13.03 15.41 2.83
C GLN A 511 -12.76 14.09 2.08
N ILE A 512 -12.22 13.10 2.79
CA ILE A 512 -12.03 11.75 2.26
C ILE A 512 -12.84 10.71 3.04
N MET A 513 -13.01 9.53 2.47
CA MET A 513 -13.77 8.42 3.07
C MET A 513 -13.30 8.06 4.49
N GLU A 514 -12.00 8.12 4.77
CA GLU A 514 -11.45 7.76 6.09
C GLU A 514 -11.47 8.90 7.12
N SER A 515 -11.86 10.13 6.73
CA SER A 515 -11.92 11.26 7.67
C SER A 515 -12.78 10.94 8.90
N GLY A 516 -13.91 10.25 8.70
CA GLY A 516 -14.82 9.85 9.77
C GLY A 516 -14.26 8.77 10.71
N ARG A 517 -13.30 7.97 10.27
CA ARG A 517 -12.71 6.89 11.06
C ARG A 517 -11.74 7.42 12.09
N ASP A 518 -10.59 7.91 11.60
CA ASP A 518 -9.50 8.49 12.38
C ASP A 518 -8.45 9.19 11.50
N GLN A 519 -7.53 9.93 12.13
CA GLN A 519 -6.53 10.71 11.41
C GLN A 519 -5.29 9.94 10.98
N ALA A 520 -5.04 8.74 11.52
CA ALA A 520 -3.97 7.89 11.00
C ALA A 520 -4.33 7.38 9.59
N HIS A 521 -5.55 6.88 9.40
CA HIS A 521 -6.03 6.32 8.14
C HIS A 521 -6.38 7.39 7.11
N ALA A 522 -6.88 8.55 7.55
CA ALA A 522 -7.12 9.68 6.67
C ALA A 522 -5.80 10.15 6.02
N GLN A 523 -4.77 10.40 6.84
CA GLN A 523 -3.48 10.83 6.33
C GLN A 523 -2.78 9.74 5.51
N LEU A 524 -2.95 8.45 5.86
CA LEU A 524 -2.46 7.34 5.04
C LEU A 524 -2.96 7.43 3.60
N GLY A 525 -4.28 7.55 3.39
CA GLY A 525 -4.86 7.60 2.05
C GLY A 525 -4.43 8.84 1.25
N ILE A 526 -4.28 9.99 1.91
CA ILE A 526 -3.75 11.20 1.27
C ILE A 526 -2.29 10.99 0.84
N GLY A 527 -1.46 10.38 1.71
CA GLY A 527 -0.08 10.03 1.41
C GLY A 527 0.04 9.12 0.20
N LEU A 528 -0.67 7.98 0.22
CA LEU A 528 -0.64 6.97 -0.85
C LEU A 528 -1.04 7.60 -2.21
N MET A 529 -2.08 8.43 -2.22
CA MET A 529 -2.49 9.10 -3.47
C MET A 529 -1.44 10.11 -3.95
N THR A 530 -0.80 10.84 -3.03
CA THR A 530 0.30 11.74 -3.36
C THR A 530 1.48 10.99 -3.96
N GLU A 531 1.84 9.83 -3.38
CA GLU A 531 2.93 8.98 -3.83
C GLU A 531 2.66 8.41 -5.23
N ILE A 532 1.42 7.97 -5.51
CA ILE A 532 1.00 7.55 -6.85
C ILE A 532 1.10 8.70 -7.87
N PHE A 533 0.64 9.91 -7.49
CA PHE A 533 0.70 11.07 -8.38
C PHE A 533 2.13 11.52 -8.65
N GLN A 534 3.01 11.43 -7.64
CA GLN A 534 4.43 11.70 -7.79
C GLN A 534 5.09 10.70 -8.75
N ALA A 535 4.80 9.41 -8.61
CA ALA A 535 5.28 8.37 -9.52
C ALA A 535 4.85 8.64 -10.96
N ALA A 536 3.56 8.92 -11.18
CA ALA A 536 3.02 9.23 -12.50
C ALA A 536 3.58 10.54 -13.08
N GLY A 537 3.73 11.58 -12.25
CA GLY A 537 4.29 12.87 -12.64
C GLY A 537 5.73 12.77 -13.10
N ASN A 538 6.55 11.93 -12.46
CA ASN A 538 7.91 11.61 -12.90
C ASN A 538 7.94 10.89 -14.28
N GLN A 539 6.82 10.29 -14.70
CA GLN A 539 6.66 9.70 -16.05
C GLN A 539 6.02 10.66 -17.06
N GLY A 540 5.65 11.87 -16.63
CA GLY A 540 5.04 12.92 -17.45
C GLY A 540 3.51 13.00 -17.41
N ASP A 541 2.84 12.24 -16.53
CA ASP A 541 1.38 12.24 -16.42
C ASP A 541 0.91 13.11 -15.24
N ASP A 542 0.15 14.18 -15.54
CA ASP A 542 -0.37 15.10 -14.52
C ASP A 542 -1.69 14.60 -13.92
N TRP A 543 -1.59 13.98 -12.74
CA TRP A 543 -2.73 13.65 -11.90
C TRP A 543 -3.00 14.67 -10.79
N PHE A 544 -2.01 15.50 -10.43
CA PHE A 544 -2.16 16.53 -9.41
C PHE A 544 -3.24 17.56 -9.77
N SER A 545 -3.45 17.86 -11.06
CA SER A 545 -4.51 18.76 -11.51
C SER A 545 -5.92 18.13 -11.52
N TYR A 546 -6.06 16.81 -11.31
CA TYR A 546 -7.35 16.10 -11.40
C TYR A 546 -8.40 16.67 -10.44
N GLY A 547 -9.65 16.74 -10.91
CA GLY A 547 -10.80 17.11 -10.09
C GLY A 547 -10.71 18.53 -9.49
N ASN A 548 -10.05 19.46 -10.20
CA ASN A 548 -9.73 20.81 -9.71
C ASN A 548 -8.85 20.75 -8.44
N ASN A 549 -7.66 20.16 -8.59
CA ASN A 549 -6.65 19.98 -7.54
C ASN A 549 -7.22 19.27 -6.29
N ARG A 550 -7.93 18.15 -6.50
CA ARG A 550 -8.70 17.50 -5.43
C ARG A 550 -7.80 16.99 -4.29
N LEU A 551 -6.59 16.52 -4.61
CA LEU A 551 -5.60 16.10 -3.62
C LEU A 551 -5.17 17.26 -2.72
N ALA A 552 -4.91 18.45 -3.29
CA ALA A 552 -4.57 19.65 -2.52
C ALA A 552 -5.68 20.02 -1.52
N LYS A 553 -6.94 19.99 -1.96
CA LYS A 553 -8.10 20.24 -1.07
C LYS A 553 -8.16 19.25 0.08
N ALA A 554 -7.82 17.98 -0.17
CA ALA A 554 -7.83 16.96 0.87
C ALA A 554 -6.70 17.11 1.88
N ALA A 555 -5.50 17.44 1.40
CA ALA A 555 -4.38 17.79 2.25
C ALA A 555 -4.71 19.00 3.13
N GLU A 556 -5.27 20.05 2.53
CA GLU A 556 -5.65 21.29 3.20
C GLU A 556 -6.71 21.05 4.28
N TRP A 557 -7.75 20.28 3.94
CA TRP A 557 -8.81 19.89 4.86
C TRP A 557 -8.27 19.08 6.04
N SER A 558 -7.44 18.06 5.78
CA SER A 558 -6.88 17.19 6.81
C SER A 558 -5.88 17.92 7.70
N ALA A 559 -5.02 18.76 7.11
CA ALA A 559 -4.09 19.60 7.84
C ALA A 559 -4.83 20.55 8.79
N LYS A 560 -5.88 21.22 8.30
CA LYS A 560 -6.71 22.11 9.13
C LYS A 560 -7.29 21.36 10.32
N TYR A 561 -7.88 20.18 10.11
CA TYR A 561 -8.47 19.39 11.19
C TYR A 561 -7.42 18.96 12.23
N ASN A 562 -6.26 18.48 11.79
CA ASN A 562 -5.20 17.99 12.67
C ASN A 562 -4.51 19.11 13.47
N LEU A 563 -4.40 20.31 12.89
CA LEU A 563 -3.75 21.46 13.53
C LEU A 563 -4.70 22.28 14.41
N THR A 564 -5.96 22.45 14.00
CA THR A 564 -6.92 23.33 14.69
C THR A 564 -7.90 22.60 15.59
N TYR A 565 -8.09 21.31 15.38
CA TYR A 565 -9.10 20.51 16.05
C TYR A 565 -10.56 20.98 15.85
N GLN A 566 -10.79 21.87 14.88
CA GLN A 566 -12.14 22.29 14.49
C GLN A 566 -12.69 21.33 13.45
N ASP A 567 -14.00 21.08 13.45
CA ASP A 567 -14.68 20.24 12.46
C ASP A 567 -14.85 21.02 11.14
N PRO A 568 -14.10 20.68 10.07
CA PRO A 568 -14.32 21.24 8.75
C PRO A 568 -15.56 20.61 8.08
N ASN A 569 -16.77 21.06 8.45
CA ASN A 569 -18.05 20.66 7.85
C ASN A 569 -18.09 19.19 7.36
N TYR A 570 -17.90 18.25 8.28
CA TYR A 570 -17.91 16.84 7.95
C TYR A 570 -19.29 16.35 7.49
N HIS A 571 -19.30 15.48 6.48
CA HIS A 571 -20.49 14.78 5.98
C HIS A 571 -20.21 13.29 5.81
N PRO A 572 -21.01 12.37 6.38
CA PRO A 572 -20.83 10.94 6.14
C PRO A 572 -20.80 10.60 4.64
N MET A 573 -19.84 9.76 4.24
CA MET A 573 -19.69 9.28 2.86
C MET A 573 -20.02 7.78 2.83
N ASP A 574 -20.88 7.35 1.92
CA ASP A 574 -21.14 5.92 1.67
C ASP A 574 -20.01 5.36 0.79
N ASN A 575 -19.58 4.12 1.06
CA ASN A 575 -18.69 3.41 0.14
C ASN A 575 -19.47 2.92 -1.09
N LEU A 576 -18.76 2.42 -2.10
CA LEU A 576 -19.36 1.92 -3.34
C LEU A 576 -20.41 0.82 -3.14
N TYR A 577 -20.29 0.05 -2.05
CA TYR A 577 -21.17 -1.08 -1.73
C TYR A 577 -22.36 -0.68 -0.85
N HIS A 578 -22.47 0.59 -0.44
CA HIS A 578 -23.39 1.08 0.57
C HIS A 578 -23.37 0.25 1.87
N ASP A 579 -22.20 -0.32 2.20
CA ASP A 579 -21.99 -1.00 3.48
C ASP A 579 -21.92 0.06 4.59
N ARG A 580 -22.80 -0.08 5.58
CA ARG A 580 -22.88 0.83 6.73
C ARG A 580 -22.28 0.21 7.99
N GLY A 581 -21.37 -0.74 7.80
CA GLY A 581 -20.63 -1.39 8.87
C GLY A 581 -19.58 -0.46 9.51
N PRO A 582 -18.98 -0.91 10.63
CA PRO A 582 -18.03 -0.12 11.42
C PRO A 582 -16.68 0.14 10.74
N PHE A 583 -16.46 -0.44 9.55
CA PHE A 583 -15.24 -0.33 8.75
C PHE A 583 -15.41 0.46 7.45
N SER A 584 -16.64 0.93 7.18
CA SER A 584 -17.03 1.45 5.86
C SER A 584 -17.89 2.72 5.93
N TYR A 585 -18.50 3.04 7.08
CA TYR A 585 -19.34 4.21 7.23
C TYR A 585 -19.28 4.80 8.65
N TRP A 586 -19.00 6.11 8.75
CA TRP A 586 -18.90 6.82 10.02
C TRP A 586 -19.83 8.03 10.06
N THR A 587 -20.63 8.13 11.11
CA THR A 587 -21.66 9.18 11.26
C THR A 587 -21.12 10.46 11.89
N ARG A 588 -19.90 10.42 12.42
CA ARG A 588 -19.20 11.53 13.07
C ARG A 588 -17.73 11.53 12.62
N MET A 589 -17.15 12.73 12.59
CA MET A 589 -15.73 12.95 12.37
C MET A 589 -14.84 12.29 13.45
N ASP A 590 -13.76 11.61 13.04
CA ASP A 590 -12.76 11.00 13.92
C ASP A 590 -13.37 10.13 15.05
N GLN A 591 -14.22 9.19 14.67
CA GLN A 591 -14.99 8.38 15.60
C GLN A 591 -14.12 7.45 16.46
N GLN A 592 -12.99 6.96 15.94
CA GLN A 592 -12.04 6.11 16.67
C GLN A 592 -10.99 6.91 17.46
N THR A 593 -10.88 8.23 17.21
CA THR A 593 -9.99 9.15 17.96
C THR A 593 -8.51 8.74 17.93
N ILE A 594 -8.05 8.15 16.82
CA ILE A 594 -6.68 7.65 16.69
C ILE A 594 -5.80 8.73 16.05
N ASN A 595 -4.69 9.03 16.71
CA ASN A 595 -3.58 9.86 16.21
C ASN A 595 -3.98 11.24 15.68
N ARG A 596 -5.04 11.82 16.23
CA ARG A 596 -5.46 13.18 15.87
C ARG A 596 -4.37 14.18 16.29
N GLY A 597 -3.89 14.96 15.32
CA GLY A 597 -2.82 15.93 15.52
C GLY A 597 -1.40 15.36 15.46
N GLU A 598 -1.28 14.06 15.20
CA GLU A 598 0.00 13.42 14.90
C GLU A 598 0.12 13.37 13.38
N LEU A 599 0.95 14.27 12.85
CA LEU A 599 1.07 14.46 11.42
C LEU A 599 1.92 13.35 10.79
N ARG A 600 1.50 12.85 9.62
CA ARG A 600 2.31 11.96 8.76
C ARG A 600 3.19 12.78 7.82
N PRO A 601 4.36 12.27 7.37
CA PRO A 601 5.37 12.97 6.58
C PRO A 601 4.95 13.14 5.11
N ILE A 602 3.70 13.55 4.84
CA ILE A 602 3.10 13.59 3.50
C ILE A 602 2.95 15.02 2.96
N TYR A 603 2.98 16.02 3.85
CA TYR A 603 2.63 17.40 3.49
C TYR A 603 3.75 18.11 2.70
N GLU A 604 5.00 17.66 2.81
CA GLU A 604 6.16 18.23 2.11
C GLU A 604 6.06 18.03 0.61
N MET A 605 5.84 16.79 0.16
CA MET A 605 5.69 16.47 -1.25
C MET A 605 4.50 17.21 -1.87
N ILE A 606 3.37 17.26 -1.15
CA ILE A 606 2.17 18.00 -1.59
C ILE A 606 2.48 19.49 -1.73
N LEU A 607 3.13 20.09 -0.72
CA LEU A 607 3.49 21.51 -0.73
C LEU A 607 4.53 21.82 -1.81
N ALA A 608 5.49 20.94 -2.05
CA ALA A 608 6.51 21.11 -3.08
C ALA A 608 5.87 21.25 -4.48
N HIS A 609 4.79 20.49 -4.73
CA HIS A 609 4.03 20.57 -5.99
C HIS A 609 3.11 21.80 -6.04
N TYR A 610 2.26 22.00 -5.04
CA TYR A 610 1.20 23.02 -5.10
C TYR A 610 1.59 24.40 -4.57
N GLY A 611 2.59 24.51 -3.69
CA GLY A 611 2.87 25.74 -2.93
C GLY A 611 3.31 26.94 -3.79
N SER A 612 3.72 26.70 -5.04
CA SER A 612 4.05 27.76 -6.01
C SER A 612 2.84 28.20 -6.86
N ARG A 613 1.69 27.52 -6.73
CA ARG A 613 0.48 27.76 -7.53
C ARG A 613 -0.46 28.72 -6.80
N PRO A 614 -0.62 29.97 -7.27
CA PRO A 614 -1.46 30.97 -6.60
C PRO A 614 -2.96 30.66 -6.66
N ASP A 615 -3.38 29.74 -7.55
CA ASP A 615 -4.76 29.26 -7.71
C ASP A 615 -5.14 28.14 -6.71
N VAL A 616 -4.19 27.65 -5.90
CA VAL A 616 -4.41 26.52 -4.97
C VAL A 616 -4.18 26.99 -3.53
N ASP A 617 -5.18 26.80 -2.67
CA ASP A 617 -5.02 27.06 -1.24
C ASP A 617 -4.22 25.94 -0.58
N THR A 618 -3.05 26.31 -0.05
CA THR A 618 -2.15 25.41 0.69
C THR A 618 -1.85 25.95 2.09
N THR A 619 -2.71 26.80 2.65
CA THR A 619 -2.46 27.52 3.91
C THR A 619 -2.16 26.59 5.08
N TRP A 620 -3.04 25.62 5.33
CA TRP A 620 -2.92 24.63 6.40
C TRP A 620 -1.93 23.54 6.03
N THR A 621 -1.88 23.15 4.76
CA THR A 621 -0.87 22.21 4.24
C THR A 621 0.55 22.71 4.53
N ALA A 622 0.82 24.00 4.26
CA ALA A 622 2.11 24.63 4.55
C ALA A 622 2.41 24.67 6.05
N LYS A 623 1.41 24.94 6.89
CA LYS A 623 1.55 24.90 8.36
C LYS A 623 1.82 23.48 8.88
N ALA A 624 1.21 22.45 8.29
CA ALA A 624 1.40 21.06 8.69
C ALA A 624 2.80 20.58 8.31
N ALA A 625 3.21 20.86 7.08
CA ALA A 625 4.57 20.68 6.59
C ALA A 625 5.60 21.32 7.53
N GLN A 626 5.42 22.61 7.82
CA GLN A 626 6.25 23.36 8.76
C GLN A 626 6.29 22.75 10.17
N ALA A 627 5.13 22.33 10.70
CA ALA A 627 5.01 21.78 12.04
C ALA A 627 5.73 20.44 12.22
N MET A 628 6.00 19.73 11.12
CA MET A 628 6.76 18.49 11.15
C MET A 628 8.24 18.63 10.87
N ARG A 629 8.73 19.72 10.26
CA ARG A 629 10.15 19.80 9.82
C ARG A 629 11.12 19.90 11.01
N PRO A 630 12.15 19.04 11.10
CA PRO A 630 12.43 17.84 10.31
C PRO A 630 11.54 16.66 10.72
N GLN A 631 11.07 15.91 9.72
CA GLN A 631 10.03 14.90 9.88
C GLN A 631 10.53 13.60 10.53
N GLY A 632 11.68 13.10 10.07
CA GLY A 632 12.27 11.82 10.40
C GLY A 632 11.40 10.57 10.12
N PHE A 633 11.66 9.48 10.85
CA PHE A 633 11.01 8.18 10.63
C PHE A 633 9.82 7.98 11.57
N VAL A 634 8.61 8.22 11.07
CA VAL A 634 7.40 8.12 11.91
C VAL A 634 6.51 6.95 11.56
N ASN A 635 6.51 6.40 10.35
CA ASN A 635 5.58 5.31 10.01
C ASN A 635 6.20 4.29 9.05
N THR A 636 5.66 3.07 8.97
CA THR A 636 6.10 2.05 7.99
C THR A 636 5.17 1.93 6.78
N ASP A 637 4.16 2.79 6.63
CA ASP A 637 3.19 2.67 5.54
C ASP A 637 3.58 3.55 4.33
N ASN A 638 3.72 4.86 4.56
CA ASN A 638 4.16 5.86 3.59
C ASN A 638 5.69 6.02 3.61
N TYR A 639 6.24 6.73 2.63
CA TYR A 639 7.62 7.21 2.69
C TYR A 639 7.84 8.12 3.90
N ASN A 640 9.10 8.24 4.30
CA ASN A 640 9.55 9.11 5.39
C ASN A 640 10.71 9.97 4.88
N PHE A 641 11.05 11.00 5.64
CA PHE A 641 12.09 11.96 5.29
C PHE A 641 11.75 12.81 4.05
N ASP A 642 10.49 13.22 3.86
CA ASP A 642 10.10 14.13 2.78
C ASP A 642 10.69 15.55 2.97
N THR A 643 11.08 15.93 4.20
CA THR A 643 11.88 17.15 4.40
C THR A 643 13.24 17.04 3.72
N LEU A 644 13.85 15.85 3.76
CA LEU A 644 15.10 15.55 3.10
C LEU A 644 14.96 15.48 1.56
N THR A 645 13.86 14.93 1.03
CA THR A 645 13.72 14.64 -0.40
C THR A 645 12.87 15.64 -1.20
N PHE A 646 11.92 16.33 -0.58
CA PHE A 646 10.96 17.21 -1.27
C PHE A 646 10.95 18.67 -0.82
N TYR A 647 11.53 19.03 0.33
CA TYR A 647 11.58 20.44 0.73
C TYR A 647 12.31 21.26 -0.36
N ASN A 648 11.63 22.27 -0.88
CA ASN A 648 12.10 23.13 -1.98
C ASN A 648 12.08 24.63 -1.62
N GLY A 649 11.91 24.94 -0.33
CA GLY A 649 11.99 26.30 0.19
C GLY A 649 13.44 26.76 0.44
N PRO A 650 13.64 27.98 0.94
CA PRO A 650 14.98 28.49 1.25
C PRO A 650 15.60 27.78 2.45
N ALA A 651 16.94 27.73 2.48
CA ALA A 651 17.66 27.29 3.66
C ALA A 651 17.34 28.17 4.89
N ILE A 652 17.11 27.53 6.02
CA ILE A 652 16.83 28.16 7.31
C ILE A 652 18.16 28.29 8.06
N GLN A 653 18.54 29.51 8.43
CA GLN A 653 19.85 29.75 9.06
C GLN A 653 19.97 29.17 10.47
N SER A 654 18.86 29.08 11.21
CA SER A 654 18.80 28.48 12.55
C SER A 654 18.50 26.98 12.47
N ALA A 655 19.00 26.22 13.44
CA ALA A 655 18.56 24.84 13.61
C ALA A 655 17.08 24.82 14.04
N PRO A 656 16.29 23.81 13.59
CA PRO A 656 14.86 23.71 13.86
C PRO A 656 14.52 23.83 15.34
N VAL A 657 13.47 24.59 15.63
CA VAL A 657 12.94 24.81 16.98
C VAL A 657 11.60 24.11 17.10
N PHE A 658 11.36 23.45 18.23
CA PHE A 658 10.13 22.72 18.48
C PHE A 658 9.58 22.97 19.87
N LYS A 659 8.29 22.72 20.04
CA LYS A 659 7.62 22.66 21.33
C LYS A 659 7.43 21.20 21.72
N LEU A 660 7.75 20.86 22.97
CA LEU A 660 7.58 19.51 23.48
C LEU A 660 6.14 19.33 23.96
N ARG A 661 5.39 18.44 23.31
CA ARG A 661 3.98 18.19 23.62
C ARG A 661 3.77 16.76 24.10
N THR A 662 2.88 16.60 25.08
CA THR A 662 2.40 15.27 25.50
C THR A 662 1.62 14.58 24.39
N ARG A 663 1.72 13.25 24.34
CA ARG A 663 0.86 12.41 23.50
C ARG A 663 -0.13 11.57 24.30
N VAL A 664 -0.17 11.71 25.63
CA VAL A 664 -1.35 11.27 26.39
C VAL A 664 -2.51 11.94 25.69
N GLU A 665 -3.36 11.13 25.03
CA GLU A 665 -4.47 11.63 24.20
C GLU A 665 -5.05 12.82 24.91
N PRO A 666 -5.13 13.96 24.23
CA PRO A 666 -5.14 15.20 24.93
C PRO A 666 -6.17 15.15 26.04
N TYR A 667 -5.70 15.46 27.25
CA TYR A 667 -6.55 15.46 28.43
C TYR A 667 -7.81 16.34 28.23
N TYR A 668 -7.84 17.15 27.17
CA TYR A 668 -9.00 17.91 26.74
C TYR A 668 -10.22 17.15 26.21
N ASN A 669 -10.13 15.88 25.77
CA ASN A 669 -11.20 15.39 24.87
C ASN A 669 -11.90 14.07 25.16
N ARG A 670 -11.83 13.52 26.38
CA ARG A 670 -12.69 12.38 26.74
C ARG A 670 -13.90 12.74 27.61
N THR A 671 -13.97 13.94 28.17
CA THR A 671 -15.14 14.39 28.94
C THR A 671 -15.26 15.91 28.98
N LEU A 672 -16.48 16.39 28.67
CA LEU A 672 -17.02 17.76 28.76
C LEU A 672 -16.84 18.68 27.54
N ALA A 673 -17.76 18.54 26.59
CA ALA A 673 -18.20 19.68 25.79
C ALA A 673 -19.04 20.60 26.68
N ASP A 674 -18.65 21.86 26.82
CA ASP A 674 -19.57 22.94 27.20
C ASP A 674 -20.01 23.65 25.91
N PRO A 675 -21.21 23.36 25.40
CA PRO A 675 -21.71 23.94 24.16
C PRO A 675 -22.08 25.44 24.30
N THR A 676 -21.93 26.05 25.48
CA THR A 676 -22.34 27.44 25.74
C THR A 676 -21.22 28.47 25.62
N ASN A 677 -19.95 28.06 25.44
CA ASN A 677 -18.82 28.99 25.36
C ASN A 677 -18.19 29.02 23.96
N THR A 678 -18.62 29.99 23.15
CA THR A 678 -18.20 30.19 21.75
C THR A 678 -16.87 30.94 21.59
N GLU A 679 -16.20 31.35 22.68
CA GLU A 679 -14.94 32.14 22.61
C GLU A 679 -13.65 31.32 22.84
N LEU A 680 -13.70 30.00 23.05
CA LEU A 680 -12.49 29.19 23.20
C LEU A 680 -11.94 28.70 21.86
N SER A 681 -10.83 29.31 21.45
CA SER A 681 -9.97 29.03 20.28
C SER A 681 -9.18 27.69 20.34
N TYR A 682 -9.68 26.77 21.17
CA TYR A 682 -9.44 25.34 21.44
C TYR A 682 -8.02 24.74 21.59
N GLU A 683 -7.39 25.03 22.74
CA GLU A 683 -6.64 24.06 23.54
C GLU A 683 -7.06 24.28 25.01
N PRO A 684 -8.10 23.59 25.53
CA PRO A 684 -8.73 24.01 26.79
C PRO A 684 -7.88 23.70 28.03
N TYR A 685 -6.94 22.76 27.93
CA TYR A 685 -5.97 22.45 28.99
C TYR A 685 -4.54 22.61 28.49
N GLU A 686 -3.60 22.68 29.42
CA GLU A 686 -2.17 22.70 29.14
C GLU A 686 -1.73 21.32 28.62
N SER A 687 -1.02 21.28 27.48
CA SER A 687 -0.53 20.03 26.86
C SER A 687 0.97 20.04 26.54
N TYR A 688 1.63 21.17 26.77
CA TYR A 688 3.04 21.40 26.46
C TYR A 688 3.88 21.46 27.73
N PHE A 689 5.10 20.96 27.63
CA PHE A 689 6.06 21.03 28.72
C PHE A 689 6.75 22.39 28.76
N ASN A 690 6.80 22.98 29.96
CA ASN A 690 7.65 24.11 30.29
C ASN A 690 8.52 23.76 31.51
N ALA A 691 9.63 24.48 31.64
CA ALA A 691 10.41 24.46 32.87
C ALA A 691 9.73 25.34 33.94
N ASP A 692 9.39 24.75 35.09
CA ASP A 692 8.90 25.54 36.22
C ASP A 692 10.01 26.40 36.87
N LYS A 693 9.68 27.15 37.93
CA LYS A 693 10.65 28.01 38.64
C LYS A 693 11.86 27.24 39.22
N LEU A 694 11.74 25.93 39.39
CA LEU A 694 12.81 25.03 39.86
C LEU A 694 13.46 24.27 38.69
N GLY A 695 13.19 24.68 37.45
CA GLY A 695 13.64 24.05 36.22
C GLY A 695 12.93 22.74 35.88
N THR A 696 11.99 22.24 36.69
CA THR A 696 11.40 20.91 36.46
C THR A 696 10.44 20.94 35.28
N LEU A 697 10.54 19.96 34.37
CA LEU A 697 9.68 19.88 33.19
C LEU A 697 8.29 19.39 33.56
N ARG A 698 7.30 20.27 33.44
CA ARG A 698 5.89 20.01 33.74
C ARG A 698 5.01 20.43 32.59
N VAL A 699 3.86 19.77 32.47
CA VAL A 699 2.83 20.15 31.50
C VAL A 699 2.04 21.32 32.08
N THR A 700 2.45 22.54 31.76
CA THR A 700 1.90 23.78 32.35
C THR A 700 1.63 24.87 31.33
N ALA A 701 1.72 24.58 30.04
CA ALA A 701 1.51 25.57 29.01
C ALA A 701 0.58 25.07 27.89
N ARG A 702 -0.14 26.04 27.34
CA ARG A 702 -0.77 25.95 26.02
C ARG A 702 0.24 26.34 24.96
N GLN A 703 -0.05 25.99 23.70
CA GLN A 703 0.89 26.20 22.58
C GLN A 703 1.47 27.61 22.53
N LYS A 704 0.67 28.66 22.76
CA LYS A 704 1.13 30.06 22.69
C LYS A 704 2.16 30.43 23.76
N ASP A 705 2.09 29.81 24.94
CA ASP A 705 2.91 30.13 26.12
C ASP A 705 4.01 29.06 26.36
N ALA A 706 4.07 28.05 25.48
CA ALA A 706 4.97 26.92 25.60
C ALA A 706 6.42 27.30 25.30
N ASP A 707 7.34 26.71 26.06
CA ASP A 707 8.77 26.86 25.86
C ASP A 707 9.21 26.32 24.50
N ASN A 708 10.21 26.98 23.91
CA ASN A 708 10.83 26.59 22.65
C ASN A 708 12.09 25.77 22.95
N TYR A 709 12.20 24.60 22.32
CA TYR A 709 13.31 23.67 22.48
C TYR A 709 14.08 23.49 21.19
N GLN A 710 15.35 23.10 21.31
CA GLN A 710 16.21 22.77 20.18
C GLN A 710 16.95 21.46 20.44
N LEU A 711 16.94 20.57 19.44
CA LEU A 711 17.72 19.34 19.43
C LEU A 711 19.12 19.65 18.94
N ILE A 712 20.12 19.24 19.71
CA ILE A 712 21.54 19.43 19.40
C ILE A 712 22.17 18.05 19.31
N THR A 713 22.54 17.66 18.10
CA THR A 713 23.22 16.39 17.82
C THR A 713 24.68 16.47 18.29
N ASN A 714 25.08 15.53 19.14
CA ASN A 714 26.46 15.37 19.62
C ASN A 714 27.26 14.45 18.69
N ASP A 715 28.60 14.50 18.80
CA ASP A 715 29.52 13.68 17.98
C ASP A 715 29.32 12.15 18.15
N ASP A 716 28.75 11.71 19.28
CA ASP A 716 28.45 10.31 19.58
C ASP A 716 27.05 9.85 19.12
N GLY A 717 26.35 10.69 18.33
CA GLY A 717 25.00 10.43 17.83
C GLY A 717 23.89 10.58 18.88
N SER A 718 24.23 10.95 20.12
CA SER A 718 23.23 11.35 21.12
C SER A 718 22.74 12.77 20.88
N TYR A 719 21.64 13.15 21.53
CA TYR A 719 21.06 14.48 21.47
C TYR A 719 21.13 15.16 22.83
N ALA A 720 21.49 16.44 22.85
CA ALA A 720 21.13 17.33 23.96
C ALA A 720 19.86 18.11 23.56
N ILE A 721 19.01 18.43 24.53
CA ILE A 721 17.82 19.25 24.30
C ILE A 721 18.02 20.56 25.06
N LYS A 722 18.05 21.69 24.34
CA LYS A 722 18.19 23.01 24.93
C LYS A 722 16.84 23.70 24.98
N ASP A 723 16.47 24.19 26.16
CA ASP A 723 15.37 25.11 26.35
C ASP A 723 15.85 26.53 25.99
N LEU A 724 15.25 27.11 24.97
CA LEU A 724 15.61 28.43 24.46
C LEU A 724 14.99 29.57 25.28
N THR A 725 13.97 29.30 26.09
CA THR A 725 13.35 30.30 26.96
C THR A 725 14.30 30.69 28.08
N ASN A 726 14.91 29.70 28.75
CA ASN A 726 15.81 29.92 29.89
C ASN A 726 17.30 29.71 29.56
N GLY A 727 17.62 29.14 28.40
CA GLY A 727 18.98 28.93 27.92
C GLY A 727 19.69 27.68 28.46
N TYR A 728 18.99 26.84 29.24
CA TYR A 728 19.55 25.64 29.87
C TYR A 728 19.30 24.36 29.06
N TYR A 729 20.12 23.35 29.28
CA TYR A 729 19.95 22.00 28.76
C TYR A 729 19.07 21.17 29.69
N LEU A 730 18.28 20.27 29.10
CA LEU A 730 17.58 19.24 29.84
C LEU A 730 18.57 18.29 30.49
N THR A 731 18.34 17.97 31.77
CA THR A 731 19.11 17.05 32.58
C THR A 731 18.21 16.09 33.35
N VAL A 732 18.71 14.89 33.62
CA VAL A 732 18.07 13.90 34.49
C VAL A 732 18.64 14.02 35.90
N LYS A 733 17.80 14.46 36.85
CA LYS A 733 18.16 14.53 38.28
C LYS A 733 18.32 13.14 38.88
N SER A 734 19.01 13.07 40.02
CA SER A 734 19.25 11.81 40.76
C SER A 734 17.97 11.08 41.20
N ASN A 735 16.86 11.80 41.35
CA ASN A 735 15.55 11.24 41.67
C ASN A 735 14.75 10.78 40.42
N GLY A 736 15.34 10.88 39.23
CA GLY A 736 14.71 10.53 37.96
C GLY A 736 13.90 11.66 37.30
N ASN A 737 13.78 12.83 37.92
CA ASN A 737 13.06 13.96 37.33
C ASN A 737 13.85 14.57 36.17
N VAL A 738 13.15 15.05 35.14
CA VAL A 738 13.76 15.84 34.06
C VAL A 738 13.59 17.34 34.33
N SER A 739 14.65 18.11 34.14
CA SER A 739 14.67 19.57 34.35
C SER A 739 15.53 20.32 33.32
N ALA A 740 15.19 21.57 32.99
CA ALA A 740 16.02 22.50 32.22
C ALA A 740 16.82 23.41 33.18
N GLU A 741 17.99 22.95 33.63
CA GLU A 741 18.84 23.72 34.56
C GLU A 741 20.34 23.60 34.29
N ALA A 742 20.76 22.71 33.37
CA ALA A 742 22.16 22.48 33.09
C ALA A 742 22.74 23.55 32.15
N THR A 743 23.92 24.08 32.45
CA THR A 743 24.62 25.07 31.61
C THR A 743 25.61 24.44 30.62
N GLN A 744 25.90 23.16 30.78
CA GLN A 744 26.87 22.41 29.97
C GLN A 744 26.32 21.02 29.67
N ILE A 745 26.71 20.45 28.53
CA ILE A 745 26.35 19.09 28.14
C ILE A 745 27.36 18.12 28.76
N THR A 746 26.93 17.33 29.74
CA THR A 746 27.66 16.16 30.22
C THR A 746 26.90 14.88 29.86
N THR A 747 27.27 13.74 30.44
CA THR A 747 26.59 12.46 30.19
C THR A 747 25.11 12.49 30.62
N THR A 748 24.72 13.28 31.63
CA THR A 748 23.33 13.36 32.13
C THR A 748 22.41 14.25 31.30
N GLU A 749 22.97 15.08 30.43
CA GLU A 749 22.23 15.98 29.51
C GLU A 749 22.13 15.38 28.10
N LYS A 750 22.61 14.15 27.91
CA LYS A 750 22.54 13.41 26.65
C LYS A 750 21.35 12.46 26.66
N PHE A 751 20.66 12.40 25.54
CA PHE A 751 19.49 11.55 25.28
C PHE A 751 19.66 10.78 23.98
N LYS A 752 19.03 9.61 23.90
CA LYS A 752 18.81 8.89 22.65
C LYS A 752 17.37 9.12 22.21
N LEU A 753 17.21 9.49 20.95
CA LEU A 753 15.92 9.62 20.30
C LEU A 753 15.68 8.36 19.47
N TYR A 754 14.57 7.68 19.66
CA TYR A 754 14.24 6.44 18.98
C TYR A 754 12.94 6.55 18.22
N ALA A 755 12.91 6.10 16.96
CA ALA A 755 11.70 5.98 16.17
C ALA A 755 11.64 4.62 15.46
N ASN A 756 10.52 3.92 15.62
CA ASN A 756 10.31 2.56 15.13
C ASN A 756 9.27 2.47 14.01
N GLY A 757 8.88 3.60 13.41
CA GLY A 757 7.88 3.61 12.34
C GLY A 757 6.45 3.30 12.81
N LEU A 758 6.12 3.50 14.09
CA LEU A 758 4.75 3.31 14.61
C LEU A 758 4.07 4.62 15.05
N GLY A 759 4.59 5.76 14.64
CA GLY A 759 3.99 7.10 14.75
C GLY A 759 4.79 8.08 15.63
N PHE A 760 5.92 7.67 16.23
CA PHE A 760 6.43 8.34 17.44
C PHE A 760 7.93 8.32 17.62
N TYR A 761 8.39 9.33 18.36
CA TYR A 761 9.70 9.37 18.98
C TYR A 761 9.61 9.01 20.48
N GLY A 762 10.53 8.15 20.93
CA GLY A 762 10.84 7.92 22.34
C GLY A 762 12.17 8.57 22.71
N LEU A 763 12.22 9.20 23.88
CA LEU A 763 13.45 9.73 24.46
C LEU A 763 13.93 8.82 25.59
N ALA A 764 15.23 8.51 25.63
CA ALA A 764 15.87 7.79 26.73
C ALA A 764 17.13 8.54 27.19
N PRO A 765 17.47 8.58 28.49
CA PRO A 765 18.76 9.09 28.93
C PRO A 765 19.90 8.27 28.32
N PHE A 766 20.98 8.91 27.90
CA PHE A 766 22.10 8.24 27.23
C PHE A 766 22.79 7.19 28.11
N ASN A 767 22.87 7.45 29.43
CA ASN A 767 23.40 6.52 30.42
C ASN A 767 22.41 5.42 30.86
N GLN A 768 21.13 5.53 30.48
CA GLN A 768 20.07 4.56 30.77
C GLN A 768 19.22 4.32 29.51
N PRO A 769 19.81 3.85 28.40
CA PRO A 769 19.15 3.81 27.09
C PRO A 769 17.95 2.84 27.04
N ASN A 770 17.83 1.96 28.04
CA ASN A 770 16.73 1.01 28.19
C ASN A 770 15.57 1.57 29.01
N ARG A 771 15.58 2.86 29.39
CA ARG A 771 14.54 3.49 30.19
C ARG A 771 14.04 4.75 29.49
N LEU A 772 12.83 4.68 28.96
CA LEU A 772 12.21 5.82 28.29
C LEU A 772 11.79 6.90 29.30
N LEU A 773 11.74 8.14 28.83
CA LEU A 773 11.08 9.23 29.55
C LEU A 773 9.56 9.02 29.51
N GLU A 774 8.90 9.28 30.64
CA GLU A 774 7.47 9.05 30.85
C GLU A 774 6.82 10.25 31.54
N THR A 775 5.52 10.45 31.30
CA THR A 775 4.72 11.41 32.07
C THR A 775 4.10 10.76 33.29
N VAL A 776 4.29 11.35 34.46
CA VAL A 776 3.65 10.94 35.71
C VAL A 776 2.80 12.06 36.29
N SER A 777 1.66 11.69 36.90
CA SER A 777 0.82 12.63 37.63
C SER A 777 1.38 12.86 39.03
N THR A 778 1.61 14.13 39.38
CA THR A 778 2.13 14.54 40.69
C THR A 778 1.03 15.27 41.47
N GLY A 779 0.68 14.78 42.66
CA GLY A 779 -0.16 15.52 43.62
C GLY A 779 -1.65 15.73 43.27
N ALA A 780 -2.30 14.87 42.47
CA ALA A 780 -3.68 15.13 42.06
C ALA A 780 -4.75 14.79 43.14
N THR A 781 -5.48 15.81 43.61
CA THR A 781 -6.84 15.69 44.18
C THR A 781 -7.93 15.94 43.14
N ASN A 782 -7.62 16.60 42.02
CA ASN A 782 -8.55 16.83 40.92
C ASN A 782 -8.14 16.01 39.68
N PRO A 783 -8.86 14.92 39.34
CA PRO A 783 -8.58 14.18 38.12
C PRO A 783 -8.69 15.07 36.88
N GLY A 784 -9.57 16.08 36.86
CA GLY A 784 -9.82 16.98 35.72
C GLY A 784 -8.71 17.98 35.34
N GLN A 785 -7.64 18.11 36.13
CA GLN A 785 -6.48 18.97 35.85
C GLN A 785 -5.22 18.35 36.49
N PRO A 786 -4.68 17.25 35.93
CA PRO A 786 -3.55 16.56 36.54
C PRO A 786 -2.27 17.40 36.36
N ASN A 787 -1.47 17.53 37.42
CA ASN A 787 -0.17 18.17 37.34
C ASN A 787 0.87 17.13 36.87
N LEU A 788 1.13 17.12 35.57
CA LEU A 788 1.97 16.12 34.91
C LEU A 788 3.43 16.57 34.87
N GLN A 789 4.34 15.64 35.18
CA GLN A 789 5.78 15.85 35.20
C GLN A 789 6.50 14.80 34.33
N LEU A 790 7.59 15.20 33.70
CA LEU A 790 8.48 14.30 32.95
C LEU A 790 9.51 13.64 33.88
N VAL A 791 9.62 12.30 33.80
CA VAL A 791 10.56 11.49 34.60
C VAL A 791 11.18 10.38 33.76
N VAL A 792 12.25 9.77 34.25
CA VAL A 792 12.77 8.49 33.72
C VAL A 792 11.94 7.35 34.30
N GLY A 793 11.21 6.65 33.44
CA GLY A 793 10.38 5.51 33.87
C GLY A 793 11.07 4.16 33.67
N ASP A 794 10.29 3.09 33.72
CA ASP A 794 10.80 1.71 33.70
C ASP A 794 10.58 1.00 32.35
N THR A 795 9.95 1.67 31.38
CA THR A 795 9.67 1.10 30.07
C THR A 795 10.92 1.03 29.20
N ALA A 796 11.18 -0.17 28.65
CA ALA A 796 12.23 -0.39 27.67
C ALA A 796 11.75 -0.15 26.23
N PHE A 797 12.67 0.36 25.41
CA PHE A 797 12.48 0.50 23.97
C PHE A 797 12.26 -0.87 23.29
N GLY A 798 11.30 -0.95 22.36
CA GLY A 798 10.95 -2.19 21.63
C GLY A 798 9.73 -2.94 22.17
N THR A 799 9.17 -2.54 23.31
CA THR A 799 7.79 -2.90 23.69
C THR A 799 6.80 -1.90 23.07
N THR A 800 5.51 -2.23 23.00
CA THR A 800 4.47 -1.25 22.60
C THR A 800 4.55 -0.05 23.54
N VAL A 801 5.16 1.04 23.07
CA VAL A 801 5.38 2.26 23.86
C VAL A 801 4.01 2.80 24.25
N ALA A 802 3.72 2.93 25.55
CA ALA A 802 2.42 3.44 26.00
C ALA A 802 2.25 4.93 25.64
N ASN A 803 1.00 5.43 25.53
CA ASN A 803 0.73 6.79 25.07
C ASN A 803 1.45 7.87 25.89
N GLN A 804 1.63 7.63 27.19
CA GLN A 804 2.34 8.52 28.13
C GLN A 804 3.86 8.60 27.94
N ASN A 805 4.45 7.72 27.13
CA ASN A 805 5.88 7.68 26.85
C ASN A 805 6.22 8.22 25.45
N ARG A 806 5.19 8.69 24.73
CA ARG A 806 5.30 9.21 23.38
C ARG A 806 5.28 10.74 23.44
N PHE A 807 6.12 11.37 22.63
CA PHE A 807 6.20 12.83 22.52
C PHE A 807 5.88 13.26 21.10
N ILE A 808 5.26 14.43 20.99
CA ILE A 808 5.06 15.11 19.72
C ILE A 808 5.98 16.32 19.71
N PHE A 809 6.83 16.41 18.71
CA PHE A 809 7.65 17.58 18.45
C PHE A 809 6.87 18.48 17.49
N MET A 810 6.37 19.60 18.00
CA MET A 810 5.66 20.59 17.19
C MET A 810 6.65 21.66 16.75
N TYR A 811 7.21 21.52 15.55
CA TYR A 811 8.20 22.44 15.03
C TYR A 811 7.58 23.78 14.62
N GLN A 812 8.37 24.85 14.69
CA GLN A 812 7.98 26.19 14.22
C GLN A 812 9.13 26.77 13.39
N THR A 813 8.84 27.45 12.27
CA THR A 813 9.85 28.33 11.67
C THR A 813 9.88 29.56 12.53
N THR A 814 10.99 29.82 13.19
CA THR A 814 11.19 31.02 13.99
C THR A 814 10.90 32.29 13.18
N SER A 815 9.75 32.91 13.39
CA SER A 815 9.63 34.35 13.68
C SER A 815 8.39 34.55 14.55
N ASN A 816 8.45 35.54 15.43
CA ASN A 816 7.41 35.93 16.38
C ASN A 816 6.16 36.55 15.70
N ASP A 817 5.73 36.06 14.54
CA ASP A 817 4.55 36.61 13.90
C ASP A 817 3.31 35.81 14.31
N GLN A 818 2.78 36.26 15.45
CA GLN A 818 1.36 36.20 15.78
C GLN A 818 0.51 36.88 14.72
#